data_AF-A0A1I8HI46-F1
#
_entry.id   AF-A0A1I8HI46-F1
#
_cell.length_a   1.000
_cell.length_b   1.000
_cell.length_c   1.000
_cell.angle_alpha   90.00
_cell.angle_beta   90.00
_cell.angle_gamma   90.00
#
_symmetry.space_group_name_H-M   'P 1'
#
loop_
_entity.id
_entity.type
_entity.pdbx_description
1 polymer ?
#
loop_
_entity_poly.entity_id
_entity_poly.type
_entity_poly.pdbx_seq_one_letter_code
_entity_poly.pdbx_strand_id
1 'polypeptide(L)'
;MSLKVKIASRYSHVTLNLWASCKALADKYAKVNLGLGAPDYNPPVELSKALTSVLEDAISDCKISAATHQYAPLVGHPELISALADVYTTEMSHKIRPEDGCLSVGIGAQGCIFNVINALVNPGDEVVIIDPHYDCYPSMVQAVGAKPVFVPLLPPKSSTDGATSVNANDWQWDRYQLDSVFSQRTKLLVLNSPQNPLGKVYNRDELLVLAELCQKYDVVCLSDEVYEWMVLTDSGERLRMATMPGMWDRTITVGSAGKCFNITGWRVGWCVGPAALISHVVTVQSEVVFSVASPLQAAIGRVFRSELNNIKGKDDSCLAKLRSHVKANRDLAVAELSRMGLSCVIPSGGWFMLVPVAPRLLPLLRDTSASKGPASDVSIVELITKKFRLATIPASMFYSEEFRCTVGHGYLRLCLNKRRETLGFPDYAPPKSATDALASVANSSNPMLHQYTRGYGHPRLVNALAKLYTTELQNPIDPMKNILISNGAYMCLYSAIHSLVDEGDEVVIIEPFFDCYEPMVRSAGGQPVFVPLRPSADDRSTTQNQRHRSAQDWRWDAEQLRAAFTPRTKMLIMNTPNNPIGKVFDSDELKLLAELCCKHDVLCLSDEVYEWLVYPGHRHRRIATLPGMWERTITVGSAGKTFSATGWKLGWSIGPEELIKHLQVVHRNCCYTCPTPSQEAVGIALEAELERRGTPECYFNALPTELLSKRDRLAELVESAGLPVYLPAGGYFMIVDISSLPEPPPATGSPDDPLGELRDARLVRWLTRERQLATIPCSCFYGQADRHLGENFIRLCFIKEDETIEQFGRGLLNWLKPGSC
;
A
#
# COMPACT_ATOMS: atom_id res chain seq x y z
N MET A 1 -16.83 14.51 27.28
CA MET A 1 -17.10 15.38 26.11
C MET A 1 -16.78 14.59 24.85
N SER A 2 -17.27 14.98 23.68
CA SER A 2 -16.81 14.38 22.41
C SER A 2 -15.45 14.94 22.01
N LEU A 3 -14.54 14.06 21.60
CA LEU A 3 -13.18 14.38 21.20
C LEU A 3 -13.19 15.12 19.85
N LYS A 4 -12.72 16.36 19.80
CA LYS A 4 -12.75 17.21 18.59
C LYS A 4 -11.51 16.98 17.71
N VAL A 5 -11.35 15.76 17.21
CA VAL A 5 -10.19 15.38 16.41
C VAL A 5 -10.22 16.03 15.03
N LYS A 6 -9.21 16.86 14.76
CA LYS A 6 -8.91 17.37 13.42
C LYS A 6 -7.97 16.40 12.70
N ILE A 7 -8.05 16.39 11.37
CA ILE A 7 -6.97 15.83 10.53
C ILE A 7 -5.72 16.70 10.65
N ALA A 8 -4.54 16.10 10.48
CA ALA A 8 -3.26 16.80 10.42
C ALA A 8 -3.28 17.94 9.38
N SER A 9 -2.63 19.06 9.70
CA SER A 9 -2.63 20.32 8.94
C SER A 9 -2.31 20.13 7.45
N ARG A 10 -1.28 19.34 7.13
CA ARG A 10 -0.85 18.97 5.77
C ARG A 10 -1.90 18.27 4.90
N TYR A 11 -2.98 17.75 5.47
CA TYR A 11 -4.11 17.16 4.73
C TYR A 11 -5.40 17.98 4.82
N SER A 12 -5.41 19.11 5.55
CA SER A 12 -6.61 19.93 5.76
C SER A 12 -7.22 20.53 4.48
N HIS A 13 -6.43 20.64 3.40
CA HIS A 13 -6.88 21.09 2.08
C HIS A 13 -7.46 19.96 1.20
N VAL A 14 -7.25 18.68 1.56
CA VAL A 14 -7.65 17.53 0.74
C VAL A 14 -9.11 17.18 0.98
N THR A 15 -9.99 17.53 0.03
CA THR A 15 -11.42 17.21 0.12
C THR A 15 -11.74 15.85 -0.54
N LEU A 16 -12.58 15.05 0.12
CA LEU A 16 -12.96 13.71 -0.35
C LEU A 16 -14.05 13.71 -1.45
N ASN A 17 -14.64 14.87 -1.74
CA ASN A 17 -16.07 14.91 -2.07
C ASN A 17 -16.40 14.45 -3.50
N LEU A 18 -15.85 15.08 -4.54
CA LEU A 18 -16.44 14.96 -5.88
C LEU A 18 -16.28 13.56 -6.53
N TRP A 19 -15.07 12.99 -6.53
CA TRP A 19 -14.84 11.64 -7.08
C TRP A 19 -15.66 10.56 -6.37
N ALA A 20 -15.66 10.60 -5.02
CA ALA A 20 -16.40 9.66 -4.20
C ALA A 20 -17.91 9.80 -4.38
N SER A 21 -18.44 11.03 -4.49
CA SER A 21 -19.86 11.28 -4.79
C SER A 21 -20.25 10.80 -6.18
N CYS A 22 -19.46 11.09 -7.22
CA CYS A 22 -19.71 10.58 -8.57
C CYS A 22 -19.73 9.04 -8.61
N LYS A 23 -18.78 8.37 -7.92
CA LYS A 23 -18.79 6.90 -7.78
C LYS A 23 -19.98 6.38 -6.98
N ALA A 24 -20.34 7.00 -5.86
CA ALA A 24 -21.49 6.58 -5.05
C ALA A 24 -22.83 6.75 -5.80
N LEU A 25 -22.97 7.81 -6.60
CA LEU A 25 -24.11 8.00 -7.50
C LEU A 25 -24.12 6.93 -8.61
N ALA A 26 -22.98 6.64 -9.22
CA ALA A 26 -22.85 5.59 -10.22
C ALA A 26 -23.25 4.21 -9.68
N ASP A 27 -22.65 3.80 -8.55
CA ASP A 27 -22.91 2.50 -7.90
C ASP A 27 -24.39 2.35 -7.45
N LYS A 28 -25.09 3.46 -7.18
CA LYS A 28 -26.49 3.47 -6.71
C LYS A 28 -27.54 3.55 -7.82
N TYR A 29 -27.25 4.24 -8.93
CA TYR A 29 -28.27 4.59 -9.94
C TYR A 29 -27.96 4.10 -11.36
N ALA A 30 -26.70 3.84 -11.71
CA ALA A 30 -26.32 3.57 -13.09
C ALA A 30 -26.51 2.09 -13.48
N LYS A 31 -27.09 1.86 -14.67
CA LYS A 31 -27.12 0.57 -15.36
C LYS A 31 -25.90 0.37 -16.27
N VAL A 32 -25.36 1.47 -16.81
CA VAL A 32 -24.20 1.49 -17.69
C VAL A 32 -23.17 2.45 -17.10
N ASN A 33 -21.90 2.08 -17.05
CA ASN A 33 -20.83 2.92 -16.51
C ASN A 33 -19.72 3.11 -17.54
N LEU A 34 -19.68 4.31 -18.13
CA LEU A 34 -18.63 4.78 -19.02
C LEU A 34 -17.74 5.83 -18.34
N GLY A 35 -18.00 6.19 -17.07
CA GLY A 35 -17.24 7.23 -16.38
C GLY A 35 -15.96 6.68 -15.74
N LEU A 36 -16.07 5.60 -14.98
CA LEU A 36 -14.95 5.09 -14.19
C LEU A 36 -13.89 4.45 -15.09
N GLY A 37 -12.62 4.74 -14.78
CA GLY A 37 -11.44 3.95 -15.18
C GLY A 37 -11.39 2.55 -14.56
N ALA A 38 -12.57 1.96 -14.33
CA ALA A 38 -12.85 0.54 -14.14
C ALA A 38 -13.85 -0.01 -15.23
N PRO A 39 -13.51 0.08 -16.55
CA PRO A 39 -13.81 -0.87 -17.65
C PRO A 39 -14.53 -2.23 -17.43
N ASP A 40 -15.09 -2.93 -18.46
CA ASP A 40 -16.24 -3.89 -18.46
C ASP A 40 -16.20 -5.49 -18.55
N TYR A 41 -15.25 -6.28 -19.11
CA TYR A 41 -15.21 -7.80 -18.98
C TYR A 41 -13.82 -8.50 -18.82
N ASN A 42 -13.74 -9.74 -18.32
CA ASN A 42 -12.57 -10.53 -17.82
C ASN A 42 -11.12 -10.22 -18.33
N PRO A 43 -10.09 -10.48 -17.49
CA PRO A 43 -8.68 -10.35 -17.86
C PRO A 43 -8.21 -11.46 -18.83
N PRO A 44 -7.00 -11.34 -19.42
CA PRO A 44 -6.36 -12.43 -20.17
C PRO A 44 -6.36 -13.75 -19.36
N VAL A 45 -6.79 -14.85 -19.99
CA VAL A 45 -6.91 -16.16 -19.32
C VAL A 45 -5.55 -16.70 -18.86
N GLU A 46 -4.48 -16.20 -19.48
CA GLU A 46 -3.09 -16.39 -19.14
C GLU A 46 -2.79 -15.95 -17.70
N LEU A 47 -3.41 -14.86 -17.20
CA LEU A 47 -3.24 -14.40 -15.82
C LEU A 47 -4.00 -15.25 -14.81
N SER A 48 -5.24 -15.65 -15.10
CA SER A 48 -5.99 -16.58 -14.25
C SER A 48 -5.27 -17.92 -14.14
N LYS A 49 -4.76 -18.45 -15.25
CA LYS A 49 -3.92 -19.65 -15.28
C LYS A 49 -2.60 -19.47 -14.53
N ALA A 50 -1.89 -18.36 -14.74
CA ALA A 50 -0.63 -18.10 -14.05
C ALA A 50 -0.82 -17.96 -12.54
N LEU A 51 -1.88 -17.28 -12.09
CA LEU A 51 -2.20 -17.18 -10.65
C LEU A 51 -2.66 -18.52 -10.07
N THR A 52 -3.41 -19.33 -10.82
CA THR A 52 -3.76 -20.68 -10.40
C THR A 52 -2.51 -21.54 -10.24
N SER A 53 -1.62 -21.57 -11.24
CA SER A 53 -0.33 -22.29 -11.19
C SER A 53 0.61 -21.78 -10.10
N VAL A 54 0.62 -20.48 -9.80
CA VAL A 54 1.38 -19.93 -8.66
C VAL A 54 0.90 -20.52 -7.33
N LEU A 55 -0.41 -20.71 -7.17
CA LEU A 55 -0.98 -21.40 -6.00
C LEU A 55 -0.80 -22.94 -6.08
N GLU A 56 -0.86 -23.49 -7.29
CA GLU A 56 -0.49 -24.85 -7.71
C GLU A 56 0.88 -25.29 -7.13
N ASP A 57 1.91 -24.54 -7.52
CA ASP A 57 3.30 -24.74 -7.11
C ASP A 57 3.47 -24.52 -5.60
N ALA A 58 2.79 -23.50 -5.03
CA ALA A 58 2.85 -23.17 -3.61
C ALA A 58 2.22 -24.23 -2.69
N ILE A 59 1.39 -25.13 -3.23
CA ILE A 59 0.86 -26.30 -2.49
C ILE A 59 1.84 -27.50 -2.57
N SER A 60 2.71 -27.56 -3.58
CA SER A 60 3.54 -28.74 -3.89
C SER A 60 5.02 -28.62 -3.52
N ASP A 61 5.57 -27.41 -3.38
CA ASP A 61 6.96 -27.16 -2.94
C ASP A 61 6.97 -26.11 -1.82
N CYS A 62 7.58 -26.40 -0.66
CA CYS A 62 7.60 -25.49 0.49
C CYS A 62 8.44 -24.21 0.27
N LYS A 63 9.39 -24.21 -0.67
CA LYS A 63 10.16 -23.03 -1.09
C LYS A 63 9.41 -22.19 -2.12
N ILE A 64 8.55 -22.80 -2.94
CA ILE A 64 7.62 -22.04 -3.79
C ILE A 64 6.42 -21.56 -2.97
N SER A 65 6.01 -22.30 -1.94
CA SER A 65 5.15 -21.82 -0.87
C SER A 65 5.81 -20.64 -0.18
N ALA A 66 7.10 -20.71 0.18
CA ALA A 66 7.83 -19.56 0.68
C ALA A 66 7.86 -18.39 -0.33
N ALA A 67 8.27 -18.56 -1.58
CA ALA A 67 8.40 -17.42 -2.51
C ALA A 67 7.04 -16.80 -2.91
N THR A 68 6.05 -17.64 -3.20
CA THR A 68 4.67 -17.24 -3.49
C THR A 68 4.03 -16.65 -2.26
N HIS A 69 4.05 -17.40 -1.16
CA HIS A 69 3.38 -17.03 0.06
C HIS A 69 4.17 -16.07 0.93
N GLN A 70 5.44 -15.69 0.74
CA GLN A 70 6.13 -14.67 1.59
C GLN A 70 6.04 -13.22 1.13
N TYR A 71 6.39 -12.29 2.03
CA TYR A 71 6.63 -10.89 1.65
C TYR A 71 7.66 -10.85 0.51
N ALA A 72 7.28 -10.28 -0.63
CA ALA A 72 8.25 -9.97 -1.67
C ALA A 72 9.36 -9.06 -1.10
N PRO A 73 10.61 -9.18 -1.61
CA PRO A 73 11.68 -8.22 -1.34
C PRO A 73 11.19 -6.77 -1.52
N LEU A 74 11.83 -5.84 -0.81
CA LEU A 74 11.43 -4.42 -0.76
C LEU A 74 11.26 -3.77 -2.16
N VAL A 75 12.10 -4.20 -3.12
CA VAL A 75 12.05 -3.78 -4.53
C VAL A 75 10.94 -4.47 -5.34
N GLY A 76 10.52 -5.68 -4.99
CA GLY A 76 9.55 -6.48 -5.73
C GLY A 76 9.89 -7.98 -5.80
N HIS A 77 8.94 -8.79 -6.26
CA HIS A 77 9.12 -10.24 -6.38
C HIS A 77 10.07 -10.58 -7.55
N PRO A 78 11.03 -11.51 -7.38
CA PRO A 78 12.06 -11.79 -8.39
C PRO A 78 11.53 -12.17 -9.78
N GLU A 79 10.43 -12.93 -9.87
CA GLU A 79 9.82 -13.25 -11.17
C GLU A 79 9.33 -12.00 -11.93
N LEU A 80 8.80 -10.99 -11.22
CA LEU A 80 8.36 -9.74 -11.84
C LEU A 80 9.54 -8.84 -12.19
N ILE A 81 10.49 -8.67 -11.27
CA ILE A 81 11.67 -7.82 -11.50
C ILE A 81 12.46 -8.31 -12.71
N SER A 82 12.66 -9.63 -12.87
CA SER A 82 13.28 -10.19 -14.07
C SER A 82 12.44 -9.95 -15.33
N ALA A 83 11.13 -10.20 -15.29
CA ALA A 83 10.29 -9.99 -16.45
C ALA A 83 10.27 -8.52 -16.92
N LEU A 84 10.25 -7.57 -15.98
CA LEU A 84 10.32 -6.14 -16.27
C LEU A 84 11.71 -5.73 -16.77
N ALA A 85 12.80 -6.27 -16.22
CA ALA A 85 14.15 -6.01 -16.71
C ALA A 85 14.34 -6.44 -18.17
N ASP A 86 13.82 -7.61 -18.55
CA ASP A 86 13.83 -8.12 -19.91
C ASP A 86 12.94 -7.30 -20.87
N VAL A 87 11.77 -6.84 -20.41
CA VAL A 87 10.87 -5.95 -21.17
C VAL A 87 11.53 -4.60 -21.41
N TYR A 88 11.98 -3.90 -20.36
CA TYR A 88 12.55 -2.56 -20.52
C TYR A 88 13.93 -2.55 -21.19
N THR A 89 14.73 -3.61 -21.07
CA THR A 89 15.94 -3.82 -21.90
C THR A 89 15.62 -3.99 -23.39
N THR A 90 14.39 -4.44 -23.73
CA THR A 90 13.93 -4.53 -25.12
C THR A 90 13.36 -3.19 -25.62
N GLU A 91 12.71 -2.43 -24.73
CA GLU A 91 11.97 -1.19 -25.05
C GLU A 91 12.81 0.10 -24.92
N MET A 92 13.94 0.05 -24.22
CA MET A 92 14.83 1.19 -23.96
C MET A 92 16.23 0.92 -24.52
N SER A 93 16.95 1.97 -24.91
CA SER A 93 18.35 1.89 -25.35
C SER A 93 19.35 1.66 -24.20
N HIS A 94 18.87 1.26 -23.02
CA HIS A 94 19.65 1.01 -21.81
C HIS A 94 19.41 -0.43 -21.36
N LYS A 95 20.48 -1.18 -21.06
CA LYS A 95 20.38 -2.55 -20.58
C LYS A 95 20.12 -2.54 -19.07
N ILE A 96 19.01 -3.14 -18.65
CA ILE A 96 18.59 -3.23 -17.24
C ILE A 96 18.63 -4.70 -16.83
N ARG A 97 19.30 -5.00 -15.71
CA ARG A 97 19.33 -6.32 -15.08
C ARG A 97 18.57 -6.30 -13.74
N PRO A 98 18.10 -7.45 -13.24
CA PRO A 98 17.43 -7.53 -11.93
C PRO A 98 18.26 -6.95 -10.77
N GLU A 99 19.57 -7.11 -10.82
CA GLU A 99 20.53 -6.69 -9.79
C GLU A 99 20.98 -5.23 -9.89
N ASP A 100 20.63 -4.50 -10.96
CA ASP A 100 21.10 -3.11 -11.17
C ASP A 100 20.43 -2.08 -10.26
N GLY A 101 19.36 -2.43 -9.54
CA GLY A 101 18.61 -1.52 -8.68
C GLY A 101 17.70 -0.53 -9.43
N CYS A 102 17.64 -0.62 -10.76
CA CYS A 102 16.87 0.27 -11.65
C CYS A 102 15.34 0.02 -11.68
N LEU A 103 14.81 -0.80 -10.77
CA LEU A 103 13.40 -1.25 -10.74
C LEU A 103 12.85 -1.29 -9.32
N SER A 104 11.60 -0.85 -9.14
CA SER A 104 10.83 -1.09 -7.91
C SER A 104 9.33 -1.30 -8.20
N VAL A 105 8.64 -2.10 -7.40
CA VAL A 105 7.22 -2.47 -7.57
C VAL A 105 6.37 -1.87 -6.46
N GLY A 106 5.41 -1.02 -6.82
CA GLY A 106 4.50 -0.32 -5.90
C GLY A 106 3.02 -0.71 -6.06
N ILE A 107 2.17 -0.14 -5.20
CA ILE A 107 0.74 -0.50 -5.07
C ILE A 107 -0.09 0.13 -6.20
N GLY A 108 0.10 -0.42 -7.39
CA GLY A 108 -0.26 0.24 -8.64
C GLY A 108 0.63 1.45 -8.89
N ALA A 109 0.46 2.05 -10.06
CA ALA A 109 1.18 3.27 -10.41
C ALA A 109 0.94 4.43 -9.43
N GLN A 110 -0.25 4.55 -8.83
CA GLN A 110 -0.51 5.59 -7.85
C GLN A 110 0.41 5.50 -6.62
N GLY A 111 0.67 4.30 -6.10
CA GLY A 111 1.65 4.11 -5.02
C GLY A 111 3.08 4.41 -5.47
N CYS A 112 3.42 4.09 -6.72
CA CYS A 112 4.71 4.44 -7.31
C CYS A 112 4.90 5.97 -7.39
N ILE A 113 3.88 6.68 -7.91
CA ILE A 113 3.82 8.15 -8.04
C ILE A 113 3.85 8.84 -6.68
N PHE A 114 3.12 8.30 -5.69
CA PHE A 114 3.19 8.76 -4.30
C PHE A 114 4.61 8.65 -3.76
N ASN A 115 5.24 7.48 -3.90
CA ASN A 115 6.60 7.24 -3.40
C ASN A 115 7.62 8.16 -4.10
N VAL A 116 7.50 8.39 -5.41
CA VAL A 116 8.39 9.32 -6.15
C VAL A 116 8.25 10.76 -5.65
N ILE A 117 7.03 11.26 -5.45
CA ILE A 117 6.81 12.62 -4.95
C ILE A 117 7.36 12.79 -3.54
N ASN A 118 7.09 11.84 -2.63
CA ASN A 118 7.60 11.88 -1.26
C ASN A 118 9.12 11.63 -1.16
N ALA A 119 9.75 11.04 -2.18
CA ALA A 119 11.19 10.77 -2.22
C ALA A 119 12.02 11.94 -2.76
N LEU A 120 11.45 12.78 -3.64
CA LEU A 120 12.20 13.77 -4.45
C LEU A 120 11.71 15.22 -4.31
N VAL A 121 10.65 15.48 -3.55
CA VAL A 121 10.02 16.81 -3.45
C VAL A 121 9.88 17.24 -1.98
N ASN A 122 10.39 18.42 -1.66
CA ASN A 122 10.46 18.97 -0.30
C ASN A 122 9.49 20.16 -0.12
N PRO A 123 9.21 20.58 1.13
CA PRO A 123 8.44 21.80 1.38
C PRO A 123 9.04 23.03 0.68
N GLY A 124 8.22 23.73 -0.11
CA GLY A 124 8.63 24.91 -0.88
C GLY A 124 9.18 24.64 -2.29
N ASP A 125 9.41 23.38 -2.69
CA ASP A 125 9.74 23.03 -4.07
C ASP A 125 8.56 23.28 -5.03
N GLU A 126 8.84 23.42 -6.32
CA GLU A 126 7.86 23.54 -7.39
C GLU A 126 7.79 22.24 -8.22
N VAL A 127 6.57 21.79 -8.53
CA VAL A 127 6.32 20.61 -9.36
C VAL A 127 5.47 21.00 -10.56
N VAL A 128 6.02 20.85 -11.77
CA VAL A 128 5.32 21.16 -13.01
C VAL A 128 4.38 20.01 -13.37
N ILE A 129 3.11 20.32 -13.61
CA ILE A 129 2.05 19.38 -13.98
C ILE A 129 1.43 19.85 -15.29
N ILE A 130 1.41 18.99 -16.31
CA ILE A 130 0.74 19.29 -17.59
C ILE A 130 -0.77 19.07 -17.43
N ASP A 131 -1.56 20.10 -17.70
CA ASP A 131 -3.02 20.11 -17.64
C ASP A 131 -3.64 19.70 -18.99
N PRO A 132 -4.75 18.94 -19.02
CA PRO A 132 -5.39 18.29 -17.88
C PRO A 132 -4.57 17.11 -17.32
N HIS A 133 -4.82 16.72 -16.07
CA HIS A 133 -3.97 15.81 -15.30
C HIS A 133 -4.77 14.80 -14.46
N TYR A 134 -4.11 13.78 -13.89
CA TYR A 134 -4.78 12.80 -13.03
C TYR A 134 -5.00 13.36 -11.61
N ASP A 135 -6.18 13.11 -11.01
CA ASP A 135 -6.74 13.91 -9.90
C ASP A 135 -5.93 13.93 -8.60
N CYS A 136 -4.97 13.01 -8.43
CA CYS A 136 -4.15 12.91 -7.23
C CYS A 136 -2.80 13.66 -7.29
N TYR A 137 -2.30 14.07 -8.47
CA TYR A 137 -0.97 14.69 -8.54
C TYR A 137 -0.86 15.96 -7.67
N PRO A 138 -1.81 16.93 -7.70
CA PRO A 138 -1.68 18.14 -6.90
C PRO A 138 -1.82 17.87 -5.41
N SER A 139 -2.69 16.95 -4.98
CA SER A 139 -2.88 16.64 -3.56
C SER A 139 -1.69 15.87 -2.96
N MET A 140 -0.93 15.13 -3.78
CA MET A 140 0.34 14.55 -3.37
C MET A 140 1.42 15.63 -3.18
N VAL A 141 1.57 16.54 -4.14
CA VAL A 141 2.53 17.65 -4.09
C VAL A 141 2.24 18.60 -2.92
N GLN A 142 0.97 18.96 -2.70
CA GLN A 142 0.56 19.82 -1.59
C GLN A 142 0.71 19.14 -0.21
N ALA A 143 0.56 17.81 -0.13
CA ALA A 143 0.74 17.06 1.13
C ALA A 143 2.20 17.02 1.61
N VAL A 144 3.18 17.15 0.71
CA VAL A 144 4.62 17.31 1.05
C VAL A 144 5.04 18.78 1.20
N GLY A 145 4.07 19.72 1.23
CA GLY A 145 4.33 21.15 1.40
C GLY A 145 4.89 21.86 0.15
N ALA A 146 4.86 21.21 -1.01
CA ALA A 146 5.33 21.75 -2.28
C ALA A 146 4.22 22.42 -3.09
N LYS A 147 4.61 23.21 -4.10
CA LYS A 147 3.69 23.96 -4.96
C LYS A 147 3.50 23.25 -6.32
N PRO A 148 2.28 22.80 -6.67
CA PRO A 148 1.98 22.42 -8.05
C PRO A 148 1.92 23.67 -8.94
N VAL A 149 2.48 23.57 -10.15
CA VAL A 149 2.50 24.64 -11.17
C VAL A 149 2.02 24.06 -12.50
N PHE A 150 0.99 24.65 -13.10
CA PHE A 150 0.26 24.03 -14.21
C PHE A 150 0.66 24.57 -15.60
N VAL A 151 0.76 23.68 -16.59
CA VAL A 151 0.92 24.03 -18.02
C VAL A 151 -0.26 23.49 -18.82
N PRO A 152 -1.15 24.35 -19.36
CA PRO A 152 -2.32 23.88 -20.07
C PRO A 152 -2.00 23.41 -21.49
N LEU A 153 -2.46 22.21 -21.83
CA LEU A 153 -2.67 21.82 -23.23
C LEU A 153 -3.90 22.56 -23.76
N LEU A 154 -3.69 23.45 -24.73
CA LEU A 154 -4.73 24.22 -25.37
C LEU A 154 -5.32 23.45 -26.56
N PRO A 155 -6.65 23.45 -26.75
CA PRO A 155 -7.28 22.81 -27.91
C PRO A 155 -7.03 23.59 -29.21
N PRO A 156 -7.14 22.94 -30.39
CA PRO A 156 -7.04 23.62 -31.68
C PRO A 156 -8.06 24.76 -31.83
N LYS A 157 -7.63 25.87 -32.45
CA LYS A 157 -8.49 27.05 -32.73
C LYS A 157 -9.74 26.74 -33.56
N SER A 158 -9.78 25.59 -34.25
CA SER A 158 -10.91 25.08 -35.02
C SER A 158 -11.96 24.31 -34.19
N SER A 159 -11.71 24.07 -32.91
CA SER A 159 -12.58 23.23 -32.04
C SER A 159 -13.38 24.01 -30.99
N THR A 160 -13.23 25.34 -30.94
CA THR A 160 -13.85 26.20 -29.92
C THR A 160 -15.37 26.34 -30.04
N ASP A 161 -15.99 25.82 -31.10
CA ASP A 161 -17.44 25.78 -31.30
C ASP A 161 -18.10 24.46 -30.80
N GLY A 162 -17.30 23.44 -30.47
CA GLY A 162 -17.77 22.11 -30.09
C GLY A 162 -18.45 21.34 -31.23
N ALA A 163 -18.41 21.79 -32.49
CA ALA A 163 -19.12 21.17 -33.60
C ALA A 163 -18.32 20.04 -34.29
N THR A 164 -16.99 20.11 -34.25
CA THR A 164 -16.09 19.20 -34.97
C THR A 164 -15.23 18.37 -34.01
N SER A 165 -15.06 17.07 -34.28
CA SER A 165 -14.14 16.22 -33.53
C SER A 165 -12.68 16.52 -33.87
N VAL A 166 -11.78 16.48 -32.90
CA VAL A 166 -10.33 16.74 -33.07
C VAL A 166 -9.48 15.65 -32.42
N ASN A 167 -8.25 15.44 -32.88
CA ASN A 167 -7.36 14.45 -32.26
C ASN A 167 -6.78 15.02 -30.95
N ALA A 168 -6.62 14.18 -29.94
CA ALA A 168 -5.93 14.53 -28.69
C ALA A 168 -4.49 15.02 -28.93
N ASN A 169 -3.84 14.58 -30.01
CA ASN A 169 -2.50 15.03 -30.39
C ASN A 169 -2.46 16.47 -30.93
N ASP A 170 -3.59 16.99 -31.44
CA ASP A 170 -3.71 18.36 -31.93
C ASP A 170 -3.74 19.39 -30.79
N TRP A 171 -3.93 18.94 -29.54
CA TRP A 171 -3.85 19.79 -28.34
C TRP A 171 -2.39 20.11 -28.02
N GLN A 172 -2.08 21.38 -27.81
CA GLN A 172 -0.72 21.91 -27.73
C GLN A 172 -0.57 22.92 -26.59
N TRP A 173 0.55 22.89 -25.87
CA TRP A 173 0.90 23.96 -24.94
C TRP A 173 1.34 25.22 -25.71
N ASP A 174 1.23 26.39 -25.08
CA ASP A 174 1.99 27.55 -25.54
C ASP A 174 3.46 27.41 -25.07
N ARG A 175 4.43 27.60 -25.97
CA ARG A 175 5.86 27.42 -25.65
C ARG A 175 6.38 28.50 -24.69
N TYR A 176 5.92 29.74 -24.79
CA TYR A 176 6.33 30.79 -23.84
C TYR A 176 5.75 30.50 -22.44
N GLN A 177 4.50 30.03 -22.37
CA GLN A 177 3.90 29.60 -21.11
C GLN A 177 4.67 28.40 -20.51
N LEU A 178 4.95 27.36 -21.31
CA LEU A 178 5.75 26.21 -20.88
C LEU A 178 7.13 26.62 -20.36
N ASP A 179 7.85 27.47 -21.09
CA ASP A 179 9.19 27.94 -20.67
C ASP A 179 9.15 28.82 -19.41
N SER A 180 8.00 29.47 -19.13
CA SER A 180 7.83 30.38 -18.00
C SER A 180 7.54 29.70 -16.66
N VAL A 181 7.06 28.44 -16.65
CA VAL A 181 6.76 27.73 -15.38
C VAL A 181 7.98 27.05 -14.75
N PHE A 182 9.05 26.83 -15.52
CA PHE A 182 10.27 26.22 -15.01
C PHE A 182 11.16 27.27 -14.32
N SER A 183 11.54 26.98 -13.08
CA SER A 183 12.33 27.85 -12.21
C SER A 183 13.41 27.04 -11.47
N GLN A 184 14.30 27.73 -10.76
CA GLN A 184 15.31 27.07 -9.91
C GLN A 184 14.69 26.32 -8.71
N ARG A 185 13.44 26.62 -8.35
CA ARG A 185 12.65 25.83 -7.38
C ARG A 185 11.98 24.61 -8.00
N THR A 186 11.89 24.49 -9.33
CA THR A 186 11.34 23.29 -9.95
C THR A 186 12.24 22.10 -9.63
N LYS A 187 11.65 20.98 -9.21
CA LYS A 187 12.38 19.71 -8.95
C LYS A 187 11.81 18.52 -9.69
N LEU A 188 10.49 18.51 -9.92
CA LEU A 188 9.80 17.44 -10.60
C LEU A 188 8.92 17.97 -11.75
N LEU A 189 8.98 17.30 -12.90
CA LEU A 189 7.98 17.37 -13.97
C LEU A 189 7.11 16.10 -13.89
N VAL A 190 5.79 16.24 -13.83
CA VAL A 190 4.86 15.11 -13.98
C VAL A 190 4.34 15.09 -15.42
N LEU A 191 4.89 14.18 -16.21
CA LEU A 191 4.48 13.89 -17.58
C LEU A 191 3.63 12.61 -17.57
N ASN A 192 2.49 12.61 -18.25
CA ASN A 192 1.66 11.41 -18.40
C ASN A 192 1.39 11.10 -19.87
N SER A 193 1.82 9.92 -20.35
CA SER A 193 1.84 9.56 -21.77
C SER A 193 1.61 8.05 -22.00
N PRO A 194 0.55 7.61 -22.72
CA PRO A 194 -0.60 8.39 -23.16
C PRO A 194 -1.33 9.11 -22.02
N GLN A 195 -1.73 10.35 -22.29
CA GLN A 195 -2.24 11.29 -21.31
C GLN A 195 -3.68 10.99 -20.89
N ASN A 196 -3.97 11.23 -19.61
CA ASN A 196 -5.26 11.05 -18.95
C ASN A 196 -5.79 12.42 -18.51
N PRO A 197 -6.94 12.93 -18.99
CA PRO A 197 -8.03 12.22 -19.67
C PRO A 197 -8.13 12.35 -21.21
N LEU A 198 -7.28 13.14 -21.90
CA LEU A 198 -7.42 13.43 -23.34
C LEU A 198 -7.11 12.23 -24.24
N GLY A 199 -6.17 11.38 -23.83
CA GLY A 199 -5.57 10.36 -24.68
C GLY A 199 -4.54 10.91 -25.67
N LYS A 200 -3.86 12.03 -25.35
CA LYS A 200 -2.73 12.55 -26.13
C LYS A 200 -1.53 11.61 -26.01
N VAL A 201 -0.81 11.39 -27.11
CA VAL A 201 0.48 10.69 -27.15
C VAL A 201 1.51 11.66 -27.70
N TYR A 202 2.51 12.00 -26.89
CA TYR A 202 3.51 12.99 -27.29
C TYR A 202 4.41 12.46 -28.41
N ASN A 203 4.70 13.33 -29.37
CA ASN A 203 5.64 13.06 -30.44
C ASN A 203 7.09 13.33 -29.98
N ARG A 204 8.07 13.00 -30.84
CA ARG A 204 9.49 13.12 -30.50
C ARG A 204 9.92 14.56 -30.20
N ASP A 205 9.42 15.53 -30.96
CA ASP A 205 9.83 16.94 -30.83
C ASP A 205 9.23 17.56 -29.56
N GLU A 206 7.99 17.16 -29.19
CA GLU A 206 7.37 17.51 -27.91
C GLU A 206 8.14 16.96 -26.71
N LEU A 207 8.62 15.72 -26.79
CA LEU A 207 9.46 15.12 -25.73
C LEU A 207 10.86 15.75 -25.68
N LEU A 208 11.45 16.11 -26.81
CA LEU A 208 12.73 16.85 -26.88
C LEU A 208 12.61 18.26 -26.26
N VAL A 209 11.50 18.95 -26.49
CA VAL A 209 11.16 20.25 -25.86
C VAL A 209 11.10 20.15 -24.34
N LEU A 210 10.48 19.09 -23.81
CA LEU A 210 10.46 18.83 -22.36
C LEU A 210 11.84 18.39 -21.85
N ALA A 211 12.61 17.63 -22.62
CA ALA A 211 13.94 17.15 -22.25
C ALA A 211 14.96 18.29 -22.15
N GLU A 212 14.87 19.29 -23.02
CA GLU A 212 15.65 20.52 -22.94
C GLU A 212 15.40 21.24 -21.60
N LEU A 213 14.14 21.41 -21.20
CA LEU A 213 13.76 22.07 -19.95
C LEU A 213 14.21 21.27 -18.72
N CYS A 214 14.02 19.94 -18.73
CA CYS A 214 14.48 19.08 -17.64
C CYS A 214 16.00 19.07 -17.46
N GLN A 215 16.78 19.30 -18.52
CA GLN A 215 18.24 19.47 -18.45
C GLN A 215 18.63 20.90 -18.02
N LYS A 216 17.96 21.93 -18.56
CA LYS A 216 18.24 23.35 -18.29
C LYS A 216 18.01 23.78 -16.84
N TYR A 217 17.03 23.19 -16.16
CA TYR A 217 16.67 23.53 -14.77
C TYR A 217 16.99 22.43 -13.75
N ASP A 218 17.70 21.38 -14.19
CA ASP A 218 18.02 20.17 -13.43
C ASP A 218 16.81 19.53 -12.72
N VAL A 219 15.78 19.22 -13.52
CA VAL A 219 14.48 18.68 -13.07
C VAL A 219 14.37 17.20 -13.42
N VAL A 220 13.90 16.40 -12.46
CA VAL A 220 13.56 14.98 -12.67
C VAL A 220 12.19 14.88 -13.35
N CYS A 221 12.06 14.00 -14.35
CA CYS A 221 10.78 13.68 -14.95
C CYS A 221 10.18 12.41 -14.31
N LEU A 222 9.04 12.56 -13.65
CA LEU A 222 8.12 11.47 -13.37
C LEU A 222 7.26 11.23 -14.61
N SER A 223 7.57 10.16 -15.35
CA SER A 223 6.91 9.78 -16.59
C SER A 223 5.86 8.68 -16.29
N ASP A 224 4.63 9.09 -16.00
CA ASP A 224 3.47 8.21 -15.84
C ASP A 224 3.10 7.62 -17.23
N GLU A 225 3.63 6.44 -17.52
CA GLU A 225 3.48 5.72 -18.79
C GLU A 225 2.48 4.55 -18.67
N VAL A 226 1.52 4.62 -17.74
CA VAL A 226 0.63 3.48 -17.43
C VAL A 226 -0.25 3.02 -18.59
N TYR A 227 -0.39 3.81 -19.65
CA TYR A 227 -1.11 3.44 -20.86
C TYR A 227 -0.19 3.08 -22.05
N GLU A 228 1.12 2.87 -21.83
CA GLU A 228 2.16 2.62 -22.86
C GLU A 228 1.75 1.58 -23.92
N TRP A 229 1.17 0.45 -23.51
CA TRP A 229 0.74 -0.64 -24.41
C TRP A 229 -0.49 -0.31 -25.25
N MET A 230 -1.05 0.88 -25.08
CA MET A 230 -2.27 1.36 -25.72
C MET A 230 -2.02 2.73 -26.38
N VAL A 231 -0.91 2.86 -27.10
CA VAL A 231 -0.78 3.84 -28.19
C VAL A 231 -1.65 3.37 -29.37
N LEU A 232 -2.72 4.12 -29.66
CA LEU A 232 -3.77 3.79 -30.63
C LEU A 232 -3.59 4.50 -31.99
N THR A 233 -2.45 5.17 -32.20
CA THR A 233 -1.99 5.64 -33.52
C THR A 233 -1.78 4.44 -34.46
N ASP A 234 -1.66 4.70 -35.77
CA ASP A 234 -1.41 3.62 -36.73
C ASP A 234 0.00 3.03 -36.61
N SER A 235 1.02 3.85 -36.31
CA SER A 235 2.37 3.36 -36.01
C SER A 235 2.44 2.49 -34.76
N GLY A 236 1.64 2.79 -33.72
CA GLY A 236 1.72 2.11 -32.42
C GLY A 236 3.03 2.34 -31.67
N GLU A 237 3.82 3.32 -32.10
CA GLU A 237 5.16 3.62 -31.57
C GLU A 237 5.10 4.11 -30.12
N ARG A 238 5.88 3.47 -29.24
CA ARG A 238 5.98 3.82 -27.81
C ARG A 238 7.20 4.70 -27.57
N LEU A 239 7.07 6.00 -27.85
CA LEU A 239 8.06 6.99 -27.43
C LEU A 239 8.02 7.18 -25.91
N ARG A 240 9.19 7.22 -25.28
CA ARG A 240 9.38 7.29 -23.83
C ARG A 240 10.25 8.49 -23.48
N MET A 241 10.03 9.09 -22.32
CA MET A 241 10.87 10.23 -21.91
C MET A 241 12.31 9.78 -21.61
N ALA A 242 12.46 8.61 -20.98
CA ALA A 242 13.76 8.04 -20.61
C ALA A 242 14.68 7.69 -21.81
N THR A 243 14.16 7.64 -23.05
CA THR A 243 14.96 7.39 -24.26
C THR A 243 15.30 8.67 -25.05
N MET A 244 14.93 9.85 -24.54
CA MET A 244 15.40 11.13 -25.07
C MET A 244 16.86 11.42 -24.63
N PRO A 245 17.65 12.19 -25.41
CA PRO A 245 19.02 12.52 -25.05
C PRO A 245 19.12 13.21 -23.68
N GLY A 246 19.97 12.68 -22.80
CA GLY A 246 20.21 13.20 -21.46
C GLY A 246 19.11 12.94 -20.43
N MET A 247 18.06 12.16 -20.77
CA MET A 247 16.89 11.97 -19.90
C MET A 247 16.93 10.71 -19.04
N TRP A 248 17.69 9.65 -19.37
CA TRP A 248 17.74 8.42 -18.57
C TRP A 248 18.08 8.71 -17.10
N ASP A 249 19.19 9.41 -16.86
CA ASP A 249 19.71 9.70 -15.50
C ASP A 249 18.81 10.65 -14.66
N ARG A 250 17.74 11.17 -15.26
CA ARG A 250 16.77 12.07 -14.64
C ARG A 250 15.30 11.71 -14.93
N THR A 251 15.00 10.45 -15.28
CA THR A 251 13.62 9.99 -15.51
C THR A 251 13.27 8.80 -14.64
N ILE A 252 12.07 8.82 -14.05
CA ILE A 252 11.42 7.64 -13.49
C ILE A 252 10.16 7.37 -14.32
N THR A 253 10.18 6.31 -15.12
CA THR A 253 9.02 5.80 -15.85
C THR A 253 8.17 4.93 -14.93
N VAL A 254 6.87 5.19 -14.86
CA VAL A 254 5.90 4.42 -14.06
C VAL A 254 4.95 3.64 -14.96
N GLY A 255 4.95 2.30 -14.82
CA GLY A 255 4.02 1.41 -15.51
C GLY A 255 2.97 0.79 -14.58
N SER A 256 1.95 0.13 -15.15
CA SER A 256 0.95 -0.58 -14.35
C SER A 256 0.34 -1.78 -15.05
N ALA A 257 0.57 -2.98 -14.48
CA ALA A 257 -0.18 -4.19 -14.79
C ALA A 257 -1.68 -3.93 -14.83
N GLY A 258 -2.16 -3.09 -13.89
CA GLY A 258 -3.54 -2.66 -13.78
C GLY A 258 -4.16 -2.04 -15.03
N LYS A 259 -3.34 -1.49 -15.93
CA LYS A 259 -3.76 -1.00 -17.23
C LYS A 259 -3.36 -1.96 -18.36
N CYS A 260 -2.16 -2.56 -18.25
CA CYS A 260 -1.59 -3.48 -19.25
C CYS A 260 -2.45 -4.72 -19.53
N PHE A 261 -3.11 -5.29 -18.53
CA PHE A 261 -3.89 -6.53 -18.70
C PHE A 261 -5.35 -6.36 -18.28
N ASN A 262 -5.89 -5.13 -18.34
CA ASN A 262 -7.21 -4.76 -17.83
C ASN A 262 -7.42 -4.93 -16.31
N ILE A 263 -6.37 -5.26 -15.56
CA ILE A 263 -6.46 -5.71 -14.17
C ILE A 263 -6.30 -4.58 -13.11
N THR A 264 -6.97 -3.43 -13.24
CA THR A 264 -6.73 -2.20 -12.41
C THR A 264 -6.70 -2.47 -10.93
N GLY A 265 -7.53 -3.43 -10.58
CA GLY A 265 -7.60 -4.00 -9.27
C GLY A 265 -6.31 -4.49 -8.71
N TRP A 266 -5.48 -5.22 -9.47
CA TRP A 266 -4.30 -5.96 -9.00
C TRP A 266 -3.37 -5.15 -8.10
N ARG A 267 -3.44 -3.81 -8.14
CA ARG A 267 -2.60 -2.89 -7.35
C ARG A 267 -1.12 -3.26 -7.50
N VAL A 268 -0.73 -3.62 -8.71
CA VAL A 268 0.66 -3.78 -9.14
C VAL A 268 0.96 -2.73 -10.21
N GLY A 269 2.03 -2.00 -9.96
CA GLY A 269 2.69 -1.07 -10.87
C GLY A 269 4.15 -0.99 -10.46
N TRP A 270 4.96 -0.29 -11.23
CA TRP A 270 6.40 -0.27 -11.02
C TRP A 270 7.01 1.04 -11.46
N CYS A 271 8.13 1.39 -10.85
CA CYS A 271 9.08 2.40 -11.33
C CYS A 271 10.20 1.71 -12.12
N VAL A 272 10.65 2.38 -13.18
CA VAL A 272 11.88 2.07 -13.94
C VAL A 272 12.68 3.36 -14.03
N GLY A 273 13.97 3.32 -13.76
CA GLY A 273 14.83 4.50 -13.82
C GLY A 273 16.24 4.23 -13.31
N PRO A 274 17.10 5.25 -13.19
CA PRO A 274 18.46 5.08 -12.70
C PRO A 274 18.46 4.70 -11.23
N ALA A 275 19.31 3.74 -10.85
CA ALA A 275 19.35 3.15 -9.50
C ALA A 275 19.44 4.18 -8.36
N ALA A 276 20.13 5.30 -8.58
CA ALA A 276 20.27 6.38 -7.60
C ALA A 276 18.96 7.14 -7.31
N LEU A 277 18.00 7.17 -8.26
CA LEU A 277 16.67 7.72 -8.00
C LEU A 277 15.73 6.65 -7.44
N ILE A 278 15.83 5.41 -7.95
CA ILE A 278 14.99 4.29 -7.50
C ILE A 278 15.27 3.92 -6.04
N SER A 279 16.51 4.03 -5.55
CA SER A 279 16.85 3.81 -4.14
C SER A 279 16.04 4.73 -3.20
N HIS A 280 15.90 6.02 -3.51
CA HIS A 280 15.09 6.95 -2.72
C HIS A 280 13.59 6.57 -2.73
N VAL A 281 13.05 6.15 -3.89
CA VAL A 281 11.67 5.64 -4.01
C VAL A 281 11.47 4.38 -3.15
N VAL A 282 12.50 3.52 -3.09
CA VAL A 282 12.51 2.28 -2.30
C VAL A 282 12.60 2.58 -0.80
N THR A 283 13.33 3.61 -0.38
CA THR A 283 13.34 4.11 1.02
C THR A 283 11.98 4.66 1.44
N VAL A 284 11.24 5.36 0.57
CA VAL A 284 9.85 5.73 0.91
C VAL A 284 8.94 4.50 0.93
N GLN A 285 9.18 3.52 0.06
CA GLN A 285 8.36 2.31 0.01
C GLN A 285 8.46 1.44 1.28
N SER A 286 9.62 1.40 1.97
CA SER A 286 9.72 0.71 3.25
C SER A 286 8.73 1.30 4.26
N GLU A 287 8.75 2.61 4.45
CA GLU A 287 7.97 3.29 5.50
C GLU A 287 6.47 3.43 5.18
N VAL A 288 6.08 3.46 3.91
CA VAL A 288 4.66 3.55 3.54
C VAL A 288 3.96 2.19 3.69
N VAL A 289 4.56 1.10 3.17
CA VAL A 289 3.89 -0.21 3.01
C VAL A 289 4.77 -1.45 3.13
N PHE A 290 6.09 -1.31 3.15
CA PHE A 290 7.11 -2.38 3.09
C PHE A 290 7.12 -3.27 1.83
N SER A 291 5.98 -3.77 1.34
CA SER A 291 5.97 -4.71 0.20
C SER A 291 4.61 -4.83 -0.49
N VAL A 292 4.60 -5.43 -1.68
CA VAL A 292 3.46 -5.55 -2.58
C VAL A 292 3.16 -7.03 -2.87
N ALA A 293 2.03 -7.27 -3.51
CA ALA A 293 1.40 -8.52 -3.94
C ALA A 293 2.26 -9.64 -4.60
N SER A 294 3.20 -10.27 -3.89
CA SER A 294 4.02 -11.43 -4.31
C SER A 294 3.41 -12.42 -5.31
N PRO A 295 2.19 -13.00 -5.12
CA PRO A 295 1.71 -14.04 -6.04
C PRO A 295 1.08 -13.43 -7.30
N LEU A 296 0.67 -12.15 -7.24
CA LEU A 296 0.37 -11.39 -8.45
C LEU A 296 1.64 -10.99 -9.16
N GLN A 297 2.68 -10.60 -8.42
CA GLN A 297 3.95 -10.25 -9.02
C GLN A 297 4.53 -11.49 -9.72
N ALA A 298 4.45 -12.67 -9.09
CA ALA A 298 4.69 -13.96 -9.73
C ALA A 298 3.80 -14.16 -10.97
N ALA A 299 2.47 -14.13 -10.85
CA ALA A 299 1.57 -14.37 -11.98
C ALA A 299 1.72 -13.37 -13.15
N ILE A 300 1.89 -12.07 -12.86
CA ILE A 300 2.20 -11.02 -13.85
C ILE A 300 3.59 -11.25 -14.45
N GLY A 301 4.59 -11.63 -13.64
CA GLY A 301 5.95 -11.94 -14.10
C GLY A 301 5.97 -13.14 -15.05
N ARG A 302 5.21 -14.20 -14.74
CA ARG A 302 5.00 -15.36 -15.62
C ARG A 302 4.35 -14.96 -16.94
N VAL A 303 3.33 -14.11 -16.92
CA VAL A 303 2.67 -13.63 -18.14
C VAL A 303 3.58 -12.69 -18.94
N PHE A 304 4.31 -11.75 -18.33
CA PHE A 304 5.32 -10.97 -19.07
C PHE A 304 6.40 -11.87 -19.67
N ARG A 305 6.84 -12.92 -18.96
CA ARG A 305 7.80 -13.92 -19.48
C ARG A 305 7.26 -14.72 -20.66
N SER A 306 5.99 -15.12 -20.68
CA SER A 306 5.38 -15.75 -21.86
C SER A 306 5.23 -14.77 -23.02
N GLU A 307 4.85 -13.52 -22.73
CA GLU A 307 4.61 -12.49 -23.74
C GLU A 307 5.88 -11.89 -24.34
N LEU A 308 7.04 -11.94 -23.67
CA LEU A 308 8.33 -11.42 -24.17
C LEU A 308 8.69 -11.92 -25.58
N ASN A 309 8.36 -13.18 -25.90
CA ASN A 309 8.58 -13.76 -27.23
C ASN A 309 7.54 -13.31 -28.27
N ASN A 310 6.35 -12.87 -27.84
CA ASN A 310 5.30 -12.36 -28.71
C ASN A 310 5.50 -10.85 -28.99
N ILE A 311 5.91 -10.08 -27.97
CA ILE A 311 6.27 -8.65 -28.06
C ILE A 311 7.33 -8.40 -29.14
N LYS A 312 8.25 -9.36 -29.35
CA LYS A 312 9.33 -9.29 -30.33
C LYS A 312 8.93 -9.63 -31.78
N GLY A 313 7.64 -9.83 -32.09
CA GLY A 313 7.19 -9.89 -33.50
C GLY A 313 5.94 -10.68 -33.84
N LYS A 314 4.90 -10.75 -32.98
CA LYS A 314 3.61 -11.38 -33.33
C LYS A 314 2.40 -10.58 -32.82
N ASP A 315 1.41 -10.40 -33.70
CA ASP A 315 0.12 -9.75 -33.41
C ASP A 315 -0.75 -10.50 -32.37
N ASP A 316 -0.39 -11.73 -32.04
CA ASP A 316 -1.16 -12.63 -31.15
C ASP A 316 -0.92 -12.39 -29.64
N SER A 317 -0.06 -11.44 -29.25
CA SER A 317 0.16 -11.12 -27.83
C SER A 317 -1.12 -10.61 -27.14
N CYS A 318 -1.27 -10.88 -25.83
CA CYS A 318 -2.42 -10.38 -25.06
C CYS A 318 -2.43 -8.84 -24.97
N LEU A 319 -1.24 -8.22 -25.04
CA LEU A 319 -1.04 -6.77 -25.10
C LEU A 319 -1.44 -6.19 -26.48
N ALA A 320 -1.08 -6.85 -27.59
CA ALA A 320 -1.56 -6.43 -28.92
C ALA A 320 -3.08 -6.62 -29.07
N LYS A 321 -3.63 -7.71 -28.54
CA LYS A 321 -5.08 -7.95 -28.47
C LYS A 321 -5.80 -6.86 -27.68
N LEU A 322 -5.23 -6.41 -26.55
CA LEU A 322 -5.75 -5.25 -25.80
C LEU A 322 -5.71 -3.97 -26.65
N ARG A 323 -4.57 -3.62 -27.26
CA ARG A 323 -4.44 -2.43 -28.11
C ARG A 323 -5.47 -2.42 -29.23
N SER A 324 -5.59 -3.53 -29.96
CA SER A 324 -6.53 -3.68 -31.08
C SER A 324 -7.99 -3.60 -30.63
N HIS A 325 -8.32 -4.17 -29.46
CA HIS A 325 -9.66 -4.08 -28.89
C HIS A 325 -10.02 -2.64 -28.45
N VAL A 326 -9.11 -1.94 -27.78
CA VAL A 326 -9.31 -0.53 -27.39
C VAL A 326 -9.41 0.38 -28.62
N LYS A 327 -8.61 0.13 -29.66
CA LYS A 327 -8.71 0.83 -30.95
C LYS A 327 -10.08 0.63 -31.59
N ALA A 328 -10.55 -0.61 -31.73
CA ALA A 328 -11.87 -0.90 -32.27
C ALA A 328 -13.02 -0.24 -31.47
N ASN A 329 -12.95 -0.26 -30.14
CA ASN A 329 -13.96 0.38 -29.28
C ASN A 329 -13.95 1.91 -29.40
N ARG A 330 -12.76 2.53 -29.51
CA ARG A 330 -12.61 3.97 -29.82
C ARG A 330 -13.26 4.30 -31.15
N ASP A 331 -12.87 3.58 -32.20
CA ASP A 331 -13.26 3.89 -33.59
C ASP A 331 -14.79 3.73 -33.77
N LEU A 332 -15.39 2.74 -33.11
CA LEU A 332 -16.84 2.57 -32.98
C LEU A 332 -17.50 3.72 -32.21
N ALA A 333 -16.96 4.12 -31.04
CA ALA A 333 -17.53 5.20 -30.23
C ALA A 333 -17.48 6.55 -30.96
N VAL A 334 -16.40 6.85 -31.68
CA VAL A 334 -16.27 8.05 -32.52
C VAL A 334 -17.31 8.03 -33.66
N ALA A 335 -17.51 6.89 -34.33
CA ALA A 335 -18.50 6.74 -35.39
C ALA A 335 -19.95 6.95 -34.88
N GLU A 336 -20.31 6.35 -33.74
CA GLU A 336 -21.67 6.47 -33.20
C GLU A 336 -21.95 7.85 -32.58
N LEU A 337 -20.98 8.50 -31.93
CA LEU A 337 -21.12 9.91 -31.53
C LEU A 337 -21.32 10.82 -32.75
N SER A 338 -20.56 10.60 -33.83
CA SER A 338 -20.69 11.35 -35.08
C SER A 338 -22.08 11.16 -35.71
N ARG A 339 -22.63 9.93 -35.67
CA ARG A 339 -24.02 9.63 -36.10
C ARG A 339 -25.08 10.36 -35.27
N MET A 340 -24.83 10.55 -33.97
CA MET A 340 -25.69 11.34 -33.09
C MET A 340 -25.53 12.86 -33.27
N GLY A 341 -24.64 13.30 -34.17
CA GLY A 341 -24.33 14.72 -34.36
C GLY A 341 -23.59 15.35 -33.18
N LEU A 342 -22.82 14.54 -32.45
CA LEU A 342 -21.93 14.94 -31.35
C LEU A 342 -20.47 14.85 -31.81
N SER A 343 -19.65 15.78 -31.30
CA SER A 343 -18.20 15.78 -31.48
C SER A 343 -17.50 15.05 -30.33
N CYS A 344 -16.20 14.80 -30.48
CA CYS A 344 -15.34 14.31 -29.40
C CYS A 344 -13.87 14.68 -29.59
N VAL A 345 -13.10 14.60 -28.51
CA VAL A 345 -11.64 14.48 -28.59
C VAL A 345 -11.33 13.00 -28.90
N ILE A 346 -10.77 12.73 -30.06
CA ILE A 346 -10.39 11.40 -30.52
C ILE A 346 -9.05 11.02 -29.86
N PRO A 347 -9.00 10.03 -28.96
CA PRO A 347 -7.77 9.70 -28.24
C PRO A 347 -6.78 8.96 -29.15
N SER A 348 -5.54 9.42 -29.17
CA SER A 348 -4.41 8.70 -29.79
C SER A 348 -3.79 7.65 -28.86
N GLY A 349 -4.20 7.59 -27.60
CA GLY A 349 -3.83 6.52 -26.67
C GLY A 349 -4.71 6.42 -25.42
N GLY A 350 -4.56 5.33 -24.66
CA GLY A 350 -5.25 5.11 -23.38
C GLY A 350 -6.70 4.64 -23.47
N TRP A 351 -7.45 4.79 -22.38
CA TRP A 351 -8.80 4.19 -22.22
C TRP A 351 -9.97 5.17 -22.37
N PHE A 352 -9.72 6.46 -22.56
CA PHE A 352 -10.71 7.51 -22.36
C PHE A 352 -10.84 8.43 -23.57
N MET A 353 -12.02 9.01 -23.73
CA MET A 353 -12.28 10.08 -24.68
C MET A 353 -13.08 11.20 -23.98
N LEU A 354 -12.92 12.43 -24.43
CA LEU A 354 -13.73 13.57 -23.97
C LEU A 354 -14.81 13.90 -25.01
N VAL A 355 -16.01 14.25 -24.53
CA VAL A 355 -17.17 14.62 -25.36
C VAL A 355 -17.67 16.01 -24.94
N PRO A 356 -17.70 17.00 -25.84
CA PRO A 356 -18.23 18.34 -25.54
C PRO A 356 -19.71 18.35 -25.11
N VAL A 357 -20.05 19.31 -24.26
CA VAL A 357 -21.34 19.40 -23.53
C VAL A 357 -22.29 20.47 -24.13
N ALA A 358 -21.79 21.33 -25.00
CA ALA A 358 -22.54 22.41 -25.63
C ALA A 358 -22.37 22.40 -27.17
N PRO A 359 -23.32 22.97 -27.95
CA PRO A 359 -24.59 23.56 -27.52
C PRO A 359 -25.77 22.56 -27.52
N ARG A 360 -25.67 21.42 -28.23
CA ARG A 360 -26.81 20.57 -28.60
C ARG A 360 -27.45 19.77 -27.44
N LEU A 361 -26.69 19.44 -26.39
CA LEU A 361 -27.22 18.69 -25.24
C LEU A 361 -27.99 19.57 -24.25
N LEU A 362 -27.61 20.85 -24.09
CA LEU A 362 -28.19 21.76 -23.10
C LEU A 362 -29.73 21.92 -23.21
N PRO A 363 -30.36 22.02 -24.40
CA PRO A 363 -31.83 22.04 -24.52
C PRO A 363 -32.52 20.78 -23.99
N LEU A 364 -31.95 19.59 -24.27
CA LEU A 364 -32.51 18.29 -23.87
C LEU A 364 -32.47 18.07 -22.34
N LEU A 365 -31.61 18.81 -21.64
CA LEU A 365 -31.40 18.73 -20.20
C LEU A 365 -32.23 19.74 -19.40
N ARG A 366 -32.90 20.71 -20.06
CA ARG A 366 -33.70 21.76 -19.40
C ARG A 366 -35.09 21.31 -18.94
N ASP A 367 -35.56 20.14 -19.39
CA ASP A 367 -36.87 19.59 -19.00
C ASP A 367 -36.81 18.87 -17.62
N THR A 368 -36.63 19.69 -16.57
CA THR A 368 -36.97 19.43 -15.16
C THR A 368 -36.83 20.74 -14.36
N SER A 369 -37.80 21.04 -13.50
CA SER A 369 -37.88 22.32 -12.78
C SER A 369 -37.02 22.40 -11.50
N ALA A 370 -35.76 22.86 -11.60
CA ALA A 370 -35.02 23.43 -10.44
C ALA A 370 -33.79 24.27 -10.84
N SER A 371 -33.51 25.31 -10.05
CA SER A 371 -32.30 26.17 -10.04
C SER A 371 -32.09 27.15 -11.23
N LYS A 372 -31.53 28.32 -10.93
CA LYS A 372 -31.13 29.37 -11.88
C LYS A 372 -29.60 29.44 -11.92
N GLY A 373 -29.00 29.06 -13.05
CA GLY A 373 -27.55 29.18 -13.28
C GLY A 373 -27.14 28.51 -14.61
N PRO A 374 -25.92 28.75 -15.10
CA PRO A 374 -25.34 27.91 -16.15
C PRO A 374 -25.11 26.50 -15.61
N ALA A 375 -25.48 25.47 -16.38
CA ALA A 375 -25.32 24.09 -15.97
C ALA A 375 -23.84 23.68 -16.01
N SER A 376 -23.29 23.26 -14.86
CA SER A 376 -21.93 22.70 -14.78
C SER A 376 -21.92 21.25 -15.25
N ASP A 377 -20.77 20.77 -15.72
CA ASP A 377 -20.52 19.37 -16.06
C ASP A 377 -20.86 18.42 -14.90
N VAL A 378 -20.57 18.82 -13.65
CA VAL A 378 -21.01 18.10 -12.44
C VAL A 378 -22.54 17.94 -12.38
N SER A 379 -23.31 19.02 -12.55
CA SER A 379 -24.77 18.97 -12.51
C SER A 379 -25.37 18.12 -13.63
N ILE A 380 -24.71 18.10 -14.78
CA ILE A 380 -25.09 17.31 -15.95
C ILE A 380 -24.78 15.82 -15.73
N VAL A 381 -23.63 15.48 -15.14
CA VAL A 381 -23.29 14.09 -14.75
C VAL A 381 -24.28 13.56 -13.72
N GLU A 382 -24.68 14.36 -12.72
CA GLU A 382 -25.74 13.96 -11.79
C GLU A 382 -27.05 13.66 -12.51
N LEU A 383 -27.50 14.55 -13.40
CA LEU A 383 -28.78 14.39 -14.11
C LEU A 383 -28.73 13.21 -15.09
N ILE A 384 -27.63 12.98 -15.79
CA ILE A 384 -27.46 11.81 -16.67
C ILE A 384 -27.44 10.50 -15.85
N THR A 385 -26.74 10.49 -14.72
CA THR A 385 -26.69 9.32 -13.81
C THR A 385 -28.07 9.02 -13.19
N LYS A 386 -28.87 10.04 -12.87
CA LYS A 386 -30.21 9.89 -12.26
C LYS A 386 -31.32 9.62 -13.29
N LYS A 387 -31.40 10.39 -14.40
CA LYS A 387 -32.47 10.33 -15.41
C LYS A 387 -32.24 9.20 -16.43
N PHE A 388 -31.01 9.06 -16.95
CA PHE A 388 -30.68 8.08 -18.00
C PHE A 388 -29.96 6.83 -17.49
N ARG A 389 -29.62 6.76 -16.19
CA ARG A 389 -28.90 5.63 -15.55
C ARG A 389 -27.56 5.31 -16.23
N LEU A 390 -26.89 6.35 -16.74
CA LEU A 390 -25.57 6.26 -17.35
C LEU A 390 -24.56 7.00 -16.45
N ALA A 391 -23.63 6.27 -15.85
CA ALA A 391 -22.53 6.88 -15.13
C ALA A 391 -21.46 7.39 -16.11
N THR A 392 -21.16 8.67 -16.00
CA THR A 392 -20.06 9.40 -16.66
C THR A 392 -19.27 10.16 -15.61
N ILE A 393 -18.18 10.82 -15.99
CA ILE A 393 -17.36 11.61 -15.05
C ILE A 393 -17.14 13.02 -15.61
N PRO A 394 -17.29 14.08 -14.78
CA PRO A 394 -17.07 15.47 -15.21
C PRO A 394 -15.59 15.68 -15.48
N ALA A 395 -15.25 16.28 -16.62
CA ALA A 395 -13.85 16.47 -16.99
C ALA A 395 -13.16 17.50 -16.08
N SER A 396 -13.89 18.44 -15.47
CA SER A 396 -13.32 19.47 -14.59
C SER A 396 -12.59 18.94 -13.35
N MET A 397 -12.77 17.66 -12.98
CA MET A 397 -11.98 17.01 -11.92
C MET A 397 -10.51 16.78 -12.29
N PHE A 398 -10.16 16.88 -13.57
CA PHE A 398 -8.80 16.70 -14.09
C PHE A 398 -8.15 18.03 -14.48
N TYR A 399 -8.79 19.15 -14.13
CA TYR A 399 -8.41 20.50 -14.55
C TYR A 399 -8.02 21.30 -13.30
N SER A 400 -6.91 22.05 -13.35
CA SER A 400 -6.67 23.15 -12.39
C SER A 400 -7.80 24.19 -12.43
N GLU A 401 -7.87 25.04 -11.41
CA GLU A 401 -8.84 26.15 -11.39
C GLU A 401 -8.57 27.14 -12.54
N GLU A 402 -7.30 27.40 -12.84
CA GLU A 402 -6.86 28.24 -13.95
C GLU A 402 -7.30 27.66 -15.31
N PHE A 403 -7.11 26.36 -15.52
CA PHE A 403 -7.49 25.70 -16.77
C PHE A 403 -9.02 25.63 -16.96
N ARG A 404 -9.81 25.50 -15.89
CA ARG A 404 -11.28 25.59 -15.95
C ARG A 404 -11.75 26.95 -16.49
N CYS A 405 -11.04 28.04 -16.20
CA CYS A 405 -11.33 29.35 -16.79
C CYS A 405 -11.00 29.43 -18.28
N THR A 406 -10.06 28.60 -18.78
CA THR A 406 -9.66 28.57 -20.20
C THR A 406 -10.59 27.70 -21.07
N VAL A 407 -10.98 26.50 -20.61
CA VAL A 407 -11.80 25.55 -21.41
C VAL A 407 -13.25 25.38 -20.94
N GLY A 408 -13.62 25.97 -19.80
CA GLY A 408 -14.97 25.95 -19.25
C GLY A 408 -15.44 24.58 -18.72
N HIS A 409 -16.69 24.53 -18.26
CA HIS A 409 -17.39 23.31 -17.81
C HIS A 409 -17.84 22.41 -18.97
N GLY A 410 -16.99 22.26 -19.99
CA GLY A 410 -17.41 21.93 -21.35
C GLY A 410 -17.41 20.46 -21.74
N TYR A 411 -16.97 19.50 -20.89
CA TYR A 411 -16.66 18.14 -21.34
C TYR A 411 -17.10 17.02 -20.37
N LEU A 412 -17.64 15.94 -20.93
CA LEU A 412 -17.83 14.65 -20.26
C LEU A 412 -16.69 13.69 -20.60
N ARG A 413 -16.21 12.93 -19.61
CA ARG A 413 -15.28 11.82 -19.80
C ARG A 413 -16.03 10.50 -20.00
N LEU A 414 -15.73 9.81 -21.10
CA LEU A 414 -16.16 8.44 -21.39
C LEU A 414 -14.97 7.47 -21.36
N CYS A 415 -15.24 6.18 -21.22
CA CYS A 415 -14.28 5.09 -21.02
C CYS A 415 -14.62 3.90 -21.92
N LEU A 416 -13.60 3.28 -22.52
CA LEU A 416 -13.72 2.49 -23.76
C LEU A 416 -13.51 0.97 -23.64
N ASN A 417 -13.37 0.35 -22.45
CA ASN A 417 -12.61 -0.93 -22.35
C ASN A 417 -13.04 -1.92 -21.20
N LYS A 418 -12.23 -2.98 -20.87
CA LYS A 418 -12.53 -4.22 -20.06
C LYS A 418 -11.70 -4.51 -18.70
N ARG A 419 -11.83 -5.63 -17.94
CA ARG A 419 -11.88 -5.79 -16.41
C ARG A 419 -10.86 -6.68 -15.55
N ARG A 420 -10.40 -6.19 -14.34
CA ARG A 420 -10.53 -6.69 -12.89
C ARG A 420 -9.35 -7.71 -12.21
N GLU A 421 -8.85 -8.09 -10.91
CA GLU A 421 -8.17 -7.77 -9.47
C GLU A 421 -7.38 -9.10 -8.92
N THR A 422 -6.52 -9.44 -7.86
CA THR A 422 -5.40 -8.95 -6.89
C THR A 422 -4.76 -10.00 -5.85
N LEU A 423 -3.69 -9.71 -5.02
CA LEU A 423 -3.10 -10.42 -3.80
C LEU A 423 -1.98 -9.71 -2.89
N GLY A 424 -1.11 -10.42 -2.07
CA GLY A 424 -0.12 -9.97 -1.00
C GLY A 424 1.18 -10.82 -0.70
N PHE A 425 1.55 -11.28 0.55
CA PHE A 425 2.54 -12.40 0.96
C PHE A 425 3.06 -12.61 2.54
N PRO A 426 3.07 -13.71 3.44
CA PRO A 426 4.15 -14.25 4.40
C PRO A 426 4.42 -15.83 4.55
N ASP A 427 5.34 -16.26 5.44
CA ASP A 427 5.90 -17.63 5.60
C ASP A 427 5.05 -18.93 5.59
N TYR A 428 3.95 -19.02 6.35
CA TYR A 428 3.15 -20.27 6.43
C TYR A 428 2.12 -20.32 5.28
N ALA A 429 1.73 -21.51 4.84
CA ALA A 429 0.60 -21.65 3.93
C ALA A 429 -0.71 -21.14 4.60
N PRO A 430 -1.50 -20.27 3.94
CA PRO A 430 -2.81 -19.90 4.44
C PRO A 430 -3.75 -21.12 4.52
N PRO A 431 -4.78 -21.10 5.39
CA PRO A 431 -5.73 -22.21 5.45
C PRO A 431 -6.36 -22.47 4.08
N LYS A 432 -6.58 -23.75 3.75
CA LYS A 432 -7.03 -24.17 2.41
C LYS A 432 -8.30 -23.46 1.94
N SER A 433 -9.21 -23.12 2.87
CA SER A 433 -10.40 -22.30 2.60
C SER A 433 -10.07 -20.94 1.96
N ALA A 434 -8.96 -20.30 2.35
CA ALA A 434 -8.50 -19.05 1.80
C ALA A 434 -7.82 -19.23 0.43
N THR A 435 -6.91 -20.21 0.27
CA THR A 435 -6.25 -20.46 -1.03
C THR A 435 -7.20 -21.02 -2.09
N ASP A 436 -8.15 -21.88 -1.72
CA ASP A 436 -9.23 -22.35 -2.61
C ASP A 436 -10.16 -21.20 -3.01
N ALA A 437 -10.60 -20.38 -2.05
CA ALA A 437 -11.41 -19.21 -2.34
C ALA A 437 -10.67 -18.25 -3.29
N LEU A 438 -9.36 -18.11 -3.14
CA LEU A 438 -8.54 -17.24 -3.96
C LEU A 438 -8.35 -17.75 -5.39
N ALA A 439 -8.08 -19.05 -5.56
CA ALA A 439 -8.03 -19.70 -6.88
C ALA A 439 -9.42 -19.69 -7.56
N SER A 440 -10.49 -19.89 -6.79
CA SER A 440 -11.89 -19.76 -7.25
C SER A 440 -12.21 -18.34 -7.71
N VAL A 441 -11.73 -17.33 -6.98
CA VAL A 441 -11.86 -15.91 -7.36
C VAL A 441 -11.04 -15.60 -8.62
N ALA A 442 -9.81 -16.11 -8.74
CA ALA A 442 -8.94 -15.94 -9.93
C ALA A 442 -9.52 -16.58 -11.21
N ASN A 443 -10.30 -17.65 -11.07
CA ASN A 443 -11.00 -18.34 -12.15
C ASN A 443 -12.47 -17.92 -12.28
N SER A 444 -12.90 -16.86 -11.58
CA SER A 444 -14.32 -16.51 -11.52
C SER A 444 -14.84 -16.01 -12.88
N SER A 445 -15.97 -16.57 -13.32
CA SER A 445 -16.76 -16.02 -14.42
C SER A 445 -17.44 -14.71 -14.07
N ASN A 446 -17.45 -14.33 -12.78
CA ASN A 446 -17.86 -13.01 -12.36
C ASN A 446 -16.69 -12.04 -12.54
N PRO A 447 -16.68 -11.18 -13.58
CA PRO A 447 -15.65 -10.17 -13.66
C PRO A 447 -15.70 -9.27 -12.42
N MET A 448 -16.84 -9.08 -11.75
CA MET A 448 -17.00 -8.16 -10.60
C MET A 448 -16.18 -8.50 -9.36
N LEU A 449 -15.54 -9.66 -9.24
CA LEU A 449 -14.60 -9.90 -8.13
C LEU A 449 -13.25 -9.18 -8.29
N HIS A 450 -13.15 -8.19 -9.20
CA HIS A 450 -11.84 -7.90 -9.76
C HIS A 450 -11.37 -6.33 -10.14
N GLN A 451 -12.09 -5.23 -10.48
CA GLN A 451 -11.52 -3.87 -10.94
C GLN A 451 -11.14 -2.96 -9.76
N TYR A 452 -11.82 -1.86 -9.47
CA TYR A 452 -11.64 -1.16 -8.21
C TYR A 452 -12.87 -1.44 -7.38
N THR A 453 -12.68 -2.05 -6.22
CA THR A 453 -13.68 -2.08 -5.16
C THR A 453 -13.98 -0.66 -4.63
N ARG A 454 -14.83 -0.57 -3.60
CA ARG A 454 -14.96 0.62 -2.76
C ARG A 454 -13.60 0.93 -2.14
N GLY A 455 -13.13 2.17 -2.25
CA GLY A 455 -11.78 2.59 -1.82
C GLY A 455 -11.35 2.08 -0.45
N TYR A 456 -12.30 2.03 0.51
CA TYR A 456 -12.05 1.70 1.92
C TYR A 456 -12.35 0.24 2.31
N GLY A 457 -12.71 -0.64 1.37
CA GLY A 457 -12.87 -2.07 1.63
C GLY A 457 -13.92 -2.80 0.77
N HIS A 458 -13.67 -4.07 0.42
CA HIS A 458 -14.67 -4.94 -0.22
C HIS A 458 -15.86 -5.17 0.71
N PRO A 459 -17.12 -5.03 0.21
CA PRO A 459 -18.32 -5.21 1.03
C PRO A 459 -18.32 -6.52 1.84
N ARG A 460 -17.89 -7.64 1.26
CA ARG A 460 -17.84 -8.92 1.97
C ARG A 460 -16.90 -8.87 3.19
N LEU A 461 -15.66 -8.43 2.97
CA LEU A 461 -14.66 -8.29 4.02
C LEU A 461 -15.13 -7.38 5.15
N VAL A 462 -15.62 -6.18 4.82
CA VAL A 462 -16.03 -5.23 5.88
C VAL A 462 -17.26 -5.71 6.64
N ASN A 463 -18.19 -6.45 6.02
CA ASN A 463 -19.31 -7.07 6.75
C ASN A 463 -18.84 -8.23 7.65
N ALA A 464 -17.93 -9.09 7.18
CA ALA A 464 -17.36 -10.16 7.99
C ALA A 464 -16.59 -9.62 9.21
N LEU A 465 -15.77 -8.58 9.01
CA LEU A 465 -15.09 -7.86 10.09
C LEU A 465 -16.07 -7.14 11.02
N ALA A 466 -17.11 -6.47 10.51
CA ALA A 466 -18.11 -5.82 11.35
C ALA A 466 -18.85 -6.83 12.24
N LYS A 467 -19.21 -8.01 11.71
CA LYS A 467 -19.80 -9.12 12.47
C LYS A 467 -18.83 -9.63 13.55
N LEU A 468 -17.57 -9.83 13.23
CA LEU A 468 -16.52 -10.25 14.17
C LEU A 468 -16.32 -9.21 15.29
N TYR A 469 -15.98 -7.97 14.93
CA TYR A 469 -15.58 -6.96 15.90
C TYR A 469 -16.74 -6.32 16.67
N THR A 470 -17.99 -6.45 16.22
CA THR A 470 -19.15 -6.10 17.08
C THR A 470 -19.19 -6.97 18.34
N THR A 471 -18.80 -8.25 18.25
CA THR A 471 -18.61 -9.11 19.43
C THR A 471 -17.35 -8.74 20.20
N GLU A 472 -16.22 -8.54 19.51
CA GLU A 472 -14.91 -8.33 20.16
C GLU A 472 -14.75 -7.00 20.90
N LEU A 473 -15.41 -5.95 20.41
CA LEU A 473 -15.38 -4.61 20.96
C LEU A 473 -16.63 -4.29 21.79
N GLN A 474 -17.58 -5.23 21.87
CA GLN A 474 -18.85 -5.10 22.61
C GLN A 474 -19.66 -3.86 22.23
N ASN A 475 -19.50 -3.40 20.98
CA ASN A 475 -20.00 -2.14 20.46
C ASN A 475 -20.39 -2.31 18.98
N PRO A 476 -21.56 -1.83 18.50
CA PRO A 476 -21.96 -1.97 17.10
C PRO A 476 -20.96 -1.35 16.12
N ILE A 477 -20.40 -2.17 15.24
CA ILE A 477 -19.46 -1.74 14.19
C ILE A 477 -20.20 -1.59 12.86
N ASP A 478 -20.31 -0.37 12.33
CA ASP A 478 -20.82 -0.15 10.98
C ASP A 478 -19.71 -0.46 9.95
N PRO A 479 -19.92 -1.40 9.01
CA PRO A 479 -18.91 -1.85 8.04
C PRO A 479 -18.48 -0.75 7.05
N MET A 480 -19.26 0.32 6.92
CA MET A 480 -19.00 1.43 6.01
C MET A 480 -18.35 2.62 6.73
N LYS A 481 -18.65 2.83 8.01
CA LYS A 481 -18.17 3.98 8.79
C LYS A 481 -16.96 3.67 9.69
N ASN A 482 -16.96 2.51 10.33
CA ASN A 482 -16.02 2.17 11.40
C ASN A 482 -14.82 1.33 10.94
N ILE A 483 -14.76 0.93 9.66
CA ILE A 483 -13.72 0.06 9.12
C ILE A 483 -13.06 0.70 7.89
N LEU A 484 -11.72 0.67 7.87
CA LEU A 484 -10.89 0.92 6.70
C LEU A 484 -10.00 -0.29 6.45
N ILE A 485 -10.08 -0.89 5.26
CA ILE A 485 -9.12 -1.88 4.78
C ILE A 485 -7.90 -1.16 4.18
N SER A 486 -6.70 -1.65 4.49
CA SER A 486 -5.42 -1.06 4.08
C SER A 486 -4.42 -2.12 3.59
N ASN A 487 -3.34 -1.71 2.90
CA ASN A 487 -2.36 -2.63 2.31
C ASN A 487 -1.39 -3.23 3.36
N GLY A 488 -1.94 -4.02 4.27
CA GLY A 488 -1.29 -4.54 5.48
C GLY A 488 -1.53 -3.62 6.67
N ALA A 489 -1.33 -4.15 7.88
CA ALA A 489 -1.35 -3.34 9.10
C ALA A 489 -0.34 -2.18 9.06
N TYR A 490 0.80 -2.38 8.38
CA TYR A 490 1.81 -1.36 8.09
C TYR A 490 1.19 -0.05 7.54
N MET A 491 0.27 -0.17 6.57
CA MET A 491 -0.39 0.97 5.96
C MET A 491 -1.56 1.52 6.82
N CYS A 492 -2.13 0.72 7.72
CA CYS A 492 -3.04 1.20 8.77
C CYS A 492 -2.30 2.14 9.72
N LEU A 493 -1.13 1.73 10.22
CA LEU A 493 -0.26 2.49 11.10
C LEU A 493 0.17 3.80 10.43
N TYR A 494 0.70 3.72 9.20
CA TYR A 494 1.03 4.88 8.38
C TYR A 494 -0.15 5.85 8.26
N SER A 495 -1.33 5.34 7.86
CA SER A 495 -2.52 6.18 7.67
C SER A 495 -3.00 6.81 8.97
N ALA A 496 -2.90 6.12 10.11
CA ALA A 496 -3.26 6.67 11.42
C ALA A 496 -2.32 7.80 11.83
N ILE A 497 -1.01 7.55 11.81
CA ILE A 497 0.01 8.51 12.22
C ILE A 497 -0.01 9.73 11.29
N HIS A 498 0.07 9.52 9.97
CA HIS A 498 0.09 10.63 9.01
C HIS A 498 -1.23 11.41 8.90
N SER A 499 -2.37 10.89 9.38
CA SER A 499 -3.63 11.65 9.42
C SER A 499 -3.91 12.38 10.74
N LEU A 500 -3.20 12.06 11.84
CA LEU A 500 -3.56 12.52 13.19
C LEU A 500 -2.43 13.23 13.95
N VAL A 501 -1.17 13.03 13.58
CA VAL A 501 0.01 13.65 14.21
C VAL A 501 0.45 14.85 13.37
N ASP A 502 0.56 16.04 13.96
CA ASP A 502 1.08 17.26 13.35
C ASP A 502 2.53 17.56 13.80
N GLU A 503 3.15 18.57 13.21
CA GLU A 503 4.51 19.00 13.58
C GLU A 503 4.60 19.39 15.06
N GLY A 504 5.49 18.72 15.81
CA GLY A 504 5.71 18.96 17.24
C GLY A 504 4.71 18.29 18.19
N ASP A 505 3.76 17.50 17.69
CA ASP A 505 2.98 16.58 18.54
C ASP A 505 3.91 15.50 19.14
N GLU A 506 3.72 15.16 20.41
CA GLU A 506 4.43 14.05 21.06
C GLU A 506 3.66 12.73 20.91
N VAL A 507 4.36 11.65 20.58
CA VAL A 507 3.78 10.31 20.43
C VAL A 507 4.48 9.35 21.38
N VAL A 508 3.73 8.84 22.37
CA VAL A 508 4.24 7.86 23.34
C VAL A 508 4.30 6.49 22.65
N ILE A 509 5.47 5.85 22.67
CA ILE A 509 5.69 4.52 22.11
C ILE A 509 6.13 3.58 23.24
N ILE A 510 5.36 2.51 23.48
CA ILE A 510 5.75 1.47 24.43
C ILE A 510 6.87 0.62 23.81
N GLU A 511 8.02 0.59 24.46
CA GLU A 511 9.21 -0.15 24.06
C GLU A 511 9.26 -1.54 24.73
N PRO A 512 9.89 -2.55 24.10
CA PRO A 512 10.29 -2.60 22.69
C PRO A 512 9.10 -2.65 21.72
N PHE A 513 9.28 -2.07 20.53
CA PHE A 513 8.22 -1.85 19.54
C PHE A 513 8.50 -2.48 18.15
N PHE A 514 7.52 -2.42 17.25
CA PHE A 514 7.71 -2.81 15.85
C PHE A 514 8.32 -1.64 15.05
N ASP A 515 9.52 -1.87 14.52
CA ASP A 515 10.45 -0.93 13.87
C ASP A 515 9.83 0.35 13.25
N CYS A 516 8.81 0.19 12.41
CA CYS A 516 8.17 1.27 11.65
C CYS A 516 7.55 2.42 12.47
N TYR A 517 7.26 2.25 13.77
CA TYR A 517 6.55 3.27 14.55
C TYR A 517 7.36 4.58 14.68
N GLU A 518 8.65 4.51 14.99
CA GLU A 518 9.51 5.71 15.11
C GLU A 518 9.67 6.46 13.77
N PRO A 519 10.04 5.81 12.65
CA PRO A 519 10.11 6.45 11.34
C PRO A 519 8.79 7.09 10.87
N MET A 520 7.65 6.43 11.07
CA MET A 520 6.33 6.98 10.73
C MET A 520 6.00 8.23 11.57
N VAL A 521 6.29 8.21 12.87
CA VAL A 521 6.08 9.38 13.75
C VAL A 521 6.96 10.55 13.30
N ARG A 522 8.25 10.31 13.04
CA ARG A 522 9.20 11.35 12.62
C ARG A 522 8.87 11.93 11.25
N SER A 523 8.50 11.09 10.27
CA SER A 523 8.10 11.55 8.92
C SER A 523 6.71 12.22 8.90
N ALA A 524 5.88 12.03 9.92
CA ALA A 524 4.69 12.83 10.17
C ALA A 524 4.97 14.15 10.93
N GLY A 525 6.23 14.47 11.25
CA GLY A 525 6.63 15.67 12.00
C GLY A 525 6.48 15.55 13.52
N GLY A 526 6.06 14.39 14.03
CA GLY A 526 5.91 14.13 15.46
C GLY A 526 7.22 13.76 16.15
N GLN A 527 7.27 13.99 17.45
CA GLN A 527 8.38 13.60 18.31
C GLN A 527 8.05 12.30 19.07
N PRO A 528 8.78 11.19 18.86
CA PRO A 528 8.57 9.98 19.65
C PRO A 528 9.04 10.18 21.11
N VAL A 529 8.29 9.60 22.05
CA VAL A 529 8.57 9.58 23.49
C VAL A 529 8.52 8.13 23.96
N PHE A 530 9.67 7.54 24.27
CA PHE A 530 9.77 6.11 24.54
C PHE A 530 9.48 5.76 26.01
N VAL A 531 8.76 4.65 26.22
CA VAL A 531 8.49 4.08 27.55
C VAL A 531 8.84 2.57 27.54
N PRO A 532 10.07 2.19 27.91
CA PRO A 532 10.51 0.80 27.94
C PRO A 532 9.86 -0.03 29.04
N LEU A 533 9.33 -1.18 28.62
CA LEU A 533 9.18 -2.37 29.44
C LEU A 533 10.57 -2.91 29.82
N ARG A 534 10.72 -3.36 31.07
CA ARG A 534 11.93 -3.99 31.61
C ARG A 534 11.52 -5.25 32.40
N PRO A 535 12.30 -6.33 32.39
CA PRO A 535 12.03 -7.49 33.23
C PRO A 535 12.15 -7.12 34.72
N SER A 536 11.30 -7.72 35.57
CA SER A 536 11.27 -7.45 37.02
C SER A 536 12.62 -7.72 37.69
N ALA A 537 12.98 -6.91 38.69
CA ALA A 537 14.23 -7.09 39.45
C ALA A 537 14.29 -8.43 40.22
N ASP A 538 13.14 -8.96 40.64
CA ASP A 538 13.02 -10.24 41.36
C ASP A 538 13.37 -11.45 40.47
N ASP A 539 13.45 -11.29 39.15
CA ASP A 539 13.85 -12.30 38.16
C ASP A 539 15.36 -12.68 38.22
N ARG A 540 16.09 -12.07 39.17
CA ARG A 540 17.43 -12.51 39.60
C ARG A 540 17.41 -13.43 40.83
N SER A 541 16.25 -13.60 41.47
CA SER A 541 16.03 -14.43 42.66
C SER A 541 15.39 -15.79 42.36
N THR A 542 15.16 -16.10 41.08
CA THR A 542 14.68 -17.42 40.64
C THR A 542 15.58 -18.53 41.20
N THR A 543 15.05 -19.29 42.15
CA THR A 543 15.74 -20.48 42.68
C THR A 543 16.08 -21.44 41.54
N GLN A 544 17.13 -22.26 41.71
CA GLN A 544 17.72 -23.13 40.66
C GLN A 544 16.77 -24.17 40.02
N ASN A 545 15.49 -24.19 40.40
CA ASN A 545 14.46 -25.12 39.97
C ASN A 545 13.43 -24.54 38.98
N GLN A 546 13.43 -23.23 38.69
CA GLN A 546 12.67 -22.64 37.58
C GLN A 546 13.63 -22.31 36.43
N ARG A 547 13.35 -22.86 35.24
CA ARG A 547 14.16 -22.64 34.02
C ARG A 547 13.62 -21.52 33.13
N HIS A 548 12.29 -21.45 33.04
CA HIS A 548 11.56 -20.52 32.19
C HIS A 548 11.17 -19.24 32.94
N ARG A 549 11.28 -18.09 32.28
CA ARG A 549 10.76 -16.78 32.70
C ARG A 549 9.49 -16.43 31.92
N SER A 550 8.68 -15.45 32.34
CA SER A 550 7.50 -15.04 31.57
C SER A 550 7.72 -13.73 30.80
N ALA A 551 7.22 -13.69 29.57
CA ALA A 551 6.97 -12.44 28.85
C ALA A 551 6.07 -11.44 29.65
N GLN A 552 5.31 -11.93 30.64
CA GLN A 552 4.52 -11.07 31.52
C GLN A 552 5.33 -10.36 32.61
N ASP A 553 6.55 -10.81 32.90
CA ASP A 553 7.40 -10.21 33.94
C ASP A 553 8.06 -8.90 33.48
N TRP A 554 7.90 -8.58 32.18
CA TRP A 554 8.26 -7.31 31.58
C TRP A 554 7.20 -6.24 31.91
N ARG A 555 7.62 -5.16 32.58
CA ARG A 555 6.77 -4.06 33.08
C ARG A 555 7.44 -2.70 32.83
N TRP A 556 6.65 -1.66 32.61
CA TRP A 556 7.16 -0.28 32.57
C TRP A 556 7.36 0.26 33.99
N ASP A 557 8.17 1.31 34.12
CA ASP A 557 8.11 2.15 35.31
C ASP A 557 6.84 3.03 35.27
N ALA A 558 6.10 3.07 36.38
CA ALA A 558 4.80 3.75 36.44
C ALA A 558 4.92 5.27 36.57
N GLU A 559 6.04 5.82 37.06
CA GLU A 559 6.29 7.26 37.04
C GLU A 559 6.82 7.70 35.68
N GLN A 560 7.72 6.92 35.05
CA GLN A 560 8.19 7.15 33.68
C GLN A 560 7.00 7.17 32.69
N LEU A 561 6.09 6.18 32.78
CA LEU A 561 4.88 6.16 31.95
C LEU A 561 3.97 7.38 32.22
N ARG A 562 3.81 7.81 33.48
CA ARG A 562 2.99 8.99 33.80
C ARG A 562 3.63 10.31 33.34
N ALA A 563 4.96 10.40 33.34
CA ALA A 563 5.73 11.56 32.90
C ALA A 563 5.75 11.72 31.37
N ALA A 564 5.62 10.61 30.61
CA ALA A 564 5.55 10.63 29.15
C ALA A 564 4.27 11.30 28.59
N PHE A 565 3.25 11.52 29.42
CA PHE A 565 2.01 12.18 29.02
C PHE A 565 2.05 13.68 29.42
N THR A 566 2.28 14.54 28.43
CA THR A 566 2.39 15.99 28.55
C THR A 566 1.22 16.69 27.82
N PRO A 567 1.08 18.03 27.91
CA PRO A 567 0.12 18.79 27.10
C PRO A 567 0.38 18.77 25.58
N ARG A 568 1.51 18.24 25.11
CA ARG A 568 1.81 17.99 23.68
C ARG A 568 1.55 16.55 23.25
N THR A 569 1.29 15.63 24.17
CA THR A 569 1.04 14.23 23.80
C THR A 569 -0.25 14.12 22.99
N LYS A 570 -0.12 13.55 21.79
CA LYS A 570 -1.22 13.38 20.83
C LYS A 570 -1.70 11.95 20.76
N MET A 571 -0.76 11.00 20.78
CA MET A 571 -1.02 9.59 20.54
C MET A 571 -0.16 8.71 21.44
N LEU A 572 -0.76 7.61 21.92
CA LEU A 572 -0.09 6.43 22.44
C LEU A 572 -0.11 5.37 21.34
N ILE A 573 1.05 4.77 21.04
CA ILE A 573 1.15 3.56 20.21
C ILE A 573 1.50 2.40 21.14
N MET A 574 0.69 1.35 21.09
CA MET A 574 0.90 0.12 21.86
C MET A 574 0.66 -1.12 20.98
N ASN A 575 1.41 -2.19 21.23
CA ASN A 575 1.26 -3.45 20.51
C ASN A 575 0.94 -4.60 21.47
N THR A 576 -0.14 -5.34 21.23
CA THR A 576 -0.60 -6.42 22.12
C THR A 576 -1.34 -7.54 21.36
N PRO A 577 -0.89 -8.81 21.43
CA PRO A 577 0.39 -9.28 21.96
C PRO A 577 1.60 -8.53 21.38
N ASN A 578 2.55 -8.13 22.24
CA ASN A 578 3.71 -7.33 21.87
C ASN A 578 4.69 -8.12 21.01
N ASN A 579 5.11 -7.55 19.89
CA ASN A 579 6.37 -7.87 19.24
C ASN A 579 7.45 -6.90 19.75
N PRO A 580 8.61 -7.38 20.23
CA PRO A 580 9.12 -8.75 20.15
C PRO A 580 8.82 -9.69 21.33
N ILE A 581 8.38 -9.19 22.50
CA ILE A 581 8.41 -9.95 23.78
C ILE A 581 7.40 -11.10 23.85
N GLY A 582 6.26 -10.97 23.16
CA GLY A 582 5.09 -11.84 23.32
C GLY A 582 4.27 -11.57 24.58
N LYS A 583 4.42 -10.39 25.19
CA LYS A 583 3.61 -9.93 26.34
C LYS A 583 2.17 -9.64 25.91
N VAL A 584 1.19 -9.96 26.74
CA VAL A 584 -0.24 -9.61 26.54
C VAL A 584 -0.70 -8.78 27.74
N PHE A 585 -0.97 -7.48 27.55
CA PHE A 585 -1.22 -6.59 28.69
C PHE A 585 -2.43 -7.03 29.53
N ASP A 586 -2.28 -6.95 30.85
CA ASP A 586 -3.31 -7.36 31.78
C ASP A 586 -4.38 -6.27 32.03
N SER A 587 -5.31 -6.54 32.95
CA SER A 587 -6.46 -5.65 33.17
C SER A 587 -6.09 -4.34 33.87
N ASP A 588 -5.00 -4.31 34.63
CA ASP A 588 -4.60 -3.15 35.43
C ASP A 588 -3.57 -2.31 34.67
N GLU A 589 -2.72 -2.96 33.87
CA GLU A 589 -1.91 -2.31 32.84
C GLU A 589 -2.78 -1.53 31.83
N LEU A 590 -3.84 -2.16 31.29
CA LEU A 590 -4.74 -1.50 30.34
C LEU A 590 -5.59 -0.38 30.97
N LYS A 591 -5.99 -0.51 32.25
CA LYS A 591 -6.65 0.58 32.99
C LYS A 591 -5.73 1.79 33.13
N LEU A 592 -4.47 1.60 33.50
CA LEU A 592 -3.50 2.68 33.66
C LEU A 592 -3.28 3.45 32.35
N LEU A 593 -3.15 2.75 31.22
CA LEU A 593 -3.08 3.37 29.90
C LEU A 593 -4.39 4.11 29.56
N ALA A 594 -5.55 3.54 29.86
CA ALA A 594 -6.85 4.18 29.62
C ALA A 594 -7.07 5.43 30.49
N GLU A 595 -6.68 5.41 31.76
CA GLU A 595 -6.72 6.57 32.66
C GLU A 595 -5.89 7.72 32.10
N LEU A 596 -4.66 7.44 31.62
CA LEU A 596 -3.78 8.45 31.05
C LEU A 596 -4.32 9.00 29.73
N CYS A 597 -4.79 8.13 28.82
CA CYS A 597 -5.40 8.55 27.57
C CYS A 597 -6.67 9.39 27.76
N CYS A 598 -7.51 9.07 28.75
CA CYS A 598 -8.69 9.87 29.08
C CYS A 598 -8.34 11.17 29.82
N LYS A 599 -7.31 11.18 30.68
CA LYS A 599 -6.89 12.36 31.47
C LYS A 599 -6.23 13.45 30.62
N HIS A 600 -5.45 13.07 29.61
CA HIS A 600 -4.68 13.99 28.76
C HIS A 600 -5.29 14.17 27.36
N ASP A 601 -6.48 13.59 27.13
CA ASP A 601 -7.22 13.52 25.87
C ASP A 601 -6.45 12.92 24.66
N VAL A 602 -5.51 12.02 24.96
CA VAL A 602 -4.61 11.34 24.01
C VAL A 602 -5.34 10.25 23.21
N LEU A 603 -5.00 10.11 21.94
CA LEU A 603 -5.49 9.02 21.06
C LEU A 603 -4.70 7.72 21.29
N CYS A 604 -5.32 6.57 21.08
CA CYS A 604 -4.66 5.27 21.16
C CYS A 604 -4.62 4.57 19.80
N LEU A 605 -3.42 4.25 19.32
CA LEU A 605 -3.18 3.37 18.19
C LEU A 605 -2.81 1.99 18.74
N SER A 606 -3.82 1.12 18.81
CA SER A 606 -3.73 -0.22 19.37
C SER A 606 -3.41 -1.21 18.25
N ASP A 607 -2.13 -1.53 18.09
CA ASP A 607 -1.68 -2.58 17.16
C ASP A 607 -1.98 -3.95 17.79
N GLU A 608 -3.05 -4.57 17.32
CA GLU A 608 -3.57 -5.84 17.84
C GLU A 608 -3.40 -6.98 16.83
N VAL A 609 -2.42 -6.88 15.91
CA VAL A 609 -2.29 -7.86 14.83
C VAL A 609 -2.13 -9.30 15.32
N TYR A 610 -1.54 -9.52 16.49
CA TYR A 610 -1.38 -10.85 17.09
C TYR A 610 -2.57 -11.31 17.96
N GLU A 611 -3.71 -10.61 17.97
CA GLU A 611 -4.85 -10.83 18.91
C GLU A 611 -5.37 -12.27 19.00
N TRP A 612 -5.28 -13.04 17.91
CA TRP A 612 -5.71 -14.44 17.84
C TRP A 612 -4.63 -15.43 18.32
N LEU A 613 -3.40 -14.97 18.50
CA LEU A 613 -2.24 -15.76 18.91
C LEU A 613 -1.97 -15.54 20.39
N VAL A 614 -2.76 -16.18 21.27
CA VAL A 614 -2.62 -16.10 22.73
C VAL A 614 -2.64 -17.50 23.33
N TYR A 615 -1.72 -17.78 24.25
CA TYR A 615 -1.52 -19.11 24.83
C TYR A 615 -2.35 -19.33 26.11
N PRO A 616 -2.61 -20.61 26.49
CA PRO A 616 -3.38 -20.94 27.69
C PRO A 616 -2.89 -20.24 28.96
N GLY A 617 -3.84 -19.83 29.81
CA GLY A 617 -3.58 -19.01 31.00
C GLY A 617 -3.66 -17.49 30.75
N HIS A 618 -3.59 -17.05 29.49
CA HIS A 618 -3.70 -15.64 29.11
C HIS A 618 -4.98 -15.36 28.29
N ARG A 619 -5.31 -14.08 28.12
CA ARG A 619 -6.46 -13.63 27.33
C ARG A 619 -6.19 -12.24 26.74
N HIS A 620 -6.33 -12.09 25.42
CA HIS A 620 -6.29 -10.78 24.78
C HIS A 620 -7.42 -9.86 25.29
N ARG A 621 -7.09 -8.60 25.54
CA ARG A 621 -8.02 -7.57 26.04
C ARG A 621 -7.79 -6.30 25.24
N ARG A 622 -8.85 -5.80 24.60
CA ARG A 622 -8.77 -4.66 23.68
C ARG A 622 -9.00 -3.37 24.47
N ILE A 623 -8.04 -2.44 24.42
CA ILE A 623 -8.11 -1.21 25.22
C ILE A 623 -9.36 -0.37 24.87
N ALA A 624 -9.83 -0.46 23.61
CA ALA A 624 -11.08 0.13 23.13
C ALA A 624 -12.36 -0.30 23.89
N THR A 625 -12.34 -1.43 24.62
CA THR A 625 -13.49 -1.87 25.45
C THR A 625 -13.54 -1.22 26.83
N LEU A 626 -12.53 -0.44 27.22
CA LEU A 626 -12.51 0.26 28.50
C LEU A 626 -13.30 1.59 28.42
N PRO A 627 -13.89 2.07 29.53
CA PRO A 627 -14.71 3.29 29.54
C PRO A 627 -13.98 4.51 28.97
N GLY A 628 -14.59 5.15 27.96
CA GLY A 628 -14.05 6.35 27.30
C GLY A 628 -12.89 6.10 26.32
N MET A 629 -12.52 4.84 26.06
CA MET A 629 -11.45 4.50 25.11
C MET A 629 -11.93 4.32 23.66
N TRP A 630 -13.19 3.92 23.42
CA TRP A 630 -13.71 3.74 22.06
C TRP A 630 -13.59 5.01 21.22
N GLU A 631 -13.94 6.17 21.79
CA GLU A 631 -13.94 7.46 21.09
C GLU A 631 -12.55 7.96 20.68
N ARG A 632 -11.48 7.34 21.22
CA ARG A 632 -10.08 7.72 21.02
C ARG A 632 -9.18 6.61 20.48
N THR A 633 -9.70 5.40 20.27
CA THR A 633 -8.88 4.24 19.87
C THR A 633 -9.08 3.86 18.40
N ILE A 634 -7.97 3.54 17.72
CA ILE A 634 -7.94 2.80 16.47
C ILE A 634 -7.28 1.46 16.77
N THR A 635 -8.04 0.37 16.65
CA THR A 635 -7.52 -0.99 16.68
C THR A 635 -7.07 -1.38 15.27
N VAL A 636 -5.82 -1.82 15.14
CA VAL A 636 -5.24 -2.30 13.88
C VAL A 636 -5.12 -3.83 13.93
N GLY A 637 -5.72 -4.49 12.94
CA GLY A 637 -5.59 -5.93 12.73
C GLY A 637 -4.95 -6.26 11.39
N SER A 638 -4.51 -7.51 11.24
CA SER A 638 -3.82 -8.01 10.05
C SER A 638 -4.42 -9.34 9.64
N ALA A 639 -4.87 -9.44 8.38
CA ALA A 639 -5.20 -10.72 7.76
C ALA A 639 -4.04 -11.71 7.92
N GLY A 640 -2.82 -11.19 8.06
CA GLY A 640 -1.62 -11.98 7.99
C GLY A 640 -0.92 -12.47 9.20
N LYS A 641 -1.32 -11.95 10.35
CA LYS A 641 -1.07 -12.61 11.61
C LYS A 641 -2.28 -13.51 11.96
N THR A 642 -3.47 -13.19 11.44
CA THR A 642 -4.72 -13.97 11.59
C THR A 642 -4.74 -15.29 10.80
N PHE A 643 -4.33 -15.30 9.51
CA PHE A 643 -4.50 -16.45 8.61
C PHE A 643 -3.17 -17.00 8.04
N SER A 644 -2.02 -16.70 8.66
CA SER A 644 -0.68 -16.95 8.07
C SER A 644 -0.53 -16.34 6.67
N ALA A 645 -0.70 -15.01 6.61
CA ALA A 645 -1.37 -14.41 5.48
C ALA A 645 -1.19 -12.88 5.33
N THR A 646 0.01 -12.29 5.45
CA THR A 646 0.27 -10.88 5.11
C THR A 646 0.21 -10.74 3.59
N GLY A 647 -0.81 -11.37 2.96
CA GLY A 647 -0.74 -12.38 1.93
C GLY A 647 -1.51 -12.26 0.59
N TRP A 648 -2.62 -11.57 0.40
CA TRP A 648 -3.34 -10.61 1.23
C TRP A 648 -2.73 -9.20 1.20
N LYS A 649 -1.61 -8.89 1.87
CA LYS A 649 -1.15 -7.54 2.23
C LYS A 649 -2.38 -6.73 2.62
N LEU A 650 -3.15 -7.32 3.55
CA LEU A 650 -4.36 -6.73 4.09
C LEU A 650 -4.20 -6.57 5.59
N GLY A 651 -4.46 -5.35 6.03
CA GLY A 651 -4.81 -5.04 7.39
C GLY A 651 -6.10 -4.26 7.40
N TRP A 652 -6.61 -4.00 8.59
CA TRP A 652 -7.78 -3.17 8.79
C TRP A 652 -7.56 -2.26 9.99
N SER A 653 -8.08 -1.03 9.88
CA SER A 653 -8.23 -0.11 10.99
C SER A 653 -9.70 -0.12 11.41
N ILE A 654 -9.97 -0.29 12.71
CA ILE A 654 -11.31 -0.29 13.28
C ILE A 654 -11.38 0.74 14.40
N GLY A 655 -12.39 1.61 14.37
CA GLY A 655 -12.53 2.72 15.31
C GLY A 655 -13.75 3.58 15.01
N PRO A 656 -13.95 4.70 15.74
CA PRO A 656 -15.05 5.62 15.50
C PRO A 656 -14.91 6.30 14.13
N GLU A 657 -16.05 6.57 13.48
CA GLU A 657 -16.12 7.24 12.16
C GLU A 657 -15.32 8.55 12.12
N GLU A 658 -15.32 9.29 13.23
CA GLU A 658 -14.60 10.56 13.39
C GLU A 658 -13.07 10.43 13.29
N LEU A 659 -12.50 9.25 13.57
CA LEU A 659 -11.10 8.94 13.34
C LEU A 659 -10.89 8.30 11.96
N ILE A 660 -11.68 7.27 11.63
CA ILE A 660 -11.51 6.46 10.42
C ILE A 660 -11.62 7.31 9.14
N LYS A 661 -12.44 8.37 9.13
CA LYS A 661 -12.53 9.31 7.99
C LYS A 661 -11.23 10.07 7.70
N HIS A 662 -10.38 10.31 8.71
CA HIS A 662 -9.09 10.98 8.54
C HIS A 662 -8.07 10.04 7.89
N LEU A 663 -8.04 8.77 8.34
CA LEU A 663 -7.22 7.72 7.73
C LEU A 663 -7.59 7.48 6.26
N GLN A 664 -8.89 7.57 5.93
CA GLN A 664 -9.40 7.44 4.56
C GLN A 664 -8.83 8.50 3.60
N VAL A 665 -8.50 9.71 4.07
CA VAL A 665 -7.86 10.76 3.25
C VAL A 665 -6.44 10.36 2.84
N VAL A 666 -5.63 9.94 3.81
CA VAL A 666 -4.24 9.51 3.57
C VAL A 666 -4.21 8.26 2.69
N HIS A 667 -5.00 7.24 3.04
CA HIS A 667 -5.13 6.02 2.25
C HIS A 667 -5.60 6.29 0.80
N ARG A 668 -6.54 7.23 0.59
CA ARG A 668 -6.96 7.64 -0.77
C ARG A 668 -5.78 8.18 -1.57
N ASN A 669 -4.96 9.07 -0.98
CA ASN A 669 -3.80 9.65 -1.64
C ASN A 669 -2.71 8.60 -1.92
N CYS A 670 -2.36 7.75 -0.95
CA CYS A 670 -1.26 6.79 -1.10
C CYS A 670 -1.55 5.67 -2.11
N CYS A 671 -2.72 4.99 -2.02
CA CYS A 671 -2.99 3.81 -2.86
C CYS A 671 -4.43 3.68 -3.38
N TYR A 672 -5.37 4.54 -2.95
CA TYR A 672 -6.79 4.58 -3.34
C TYR A 672 -7.65 3.36 -2.96
N THR A 673 -7.18 2.14 -3.19
CA THR A 673 -7.83 0.89 -2.76
C THR A 673 -6.86 -0.28 -2.74
N CYS A 674 -7.24 -1.34 -2.02
CA CYS A 674 -6.42 -2.51 -1.69
C CYS A 674 -6.67 -3.74 -2.59
N PRO A 675 -5.84 -4.79 -2.46
CA PRO A 675 -6.05 -6.10 -3.06
C PRO A 675 -7.41 -6.82 -2.81
N THR A 676 -8.46 -6.64 -3.65
CA THR A 676 -9.84 -7.14 -3.42
C THR A 676 -10.17 -8.64 -3.49
N PRO A 677 -9.70 -9.52 -4.39
CA PRO A 677 -9.69 -10.97 -4.24
C PRO A 677 -8.98 -11.44 -3.01
N SER A 678 -7.95 -10.71 -2.61
CA SER A 678 -7.46 -10.90 -1.27
C SER A 678 -8.51 -10.49 -0.24
N GLN A 679 -9.24 -9.39 -0.42
CA GLN A 679 -10.32 -9.01 0.49
C GLN A 679 -11.51 -10.00 0.44
N GLU A 680 -11.80 -10.58 -0.72
CA GLU A 680 -12.93 -11.48 -0.96
C GLU A 680 -12.63 -12.87 -0.43
N ALA A 681 -11.44 -13.42 -0.69
CA ALA A 681 -11.06 -14.72 -0.16
C ALA A 681 -10.61 -14.66 1.33
N VAL A 682 -10.15 -13.51 1.87
CA VAL A 682 -10.13 -13.28 3.33
C VAL A 682 -11.54 -13.07 3.88
N GLY A 683 -12.46 -12.47 3.13
CA GLY A 683 -13.88 -12.38 3.51
C GLY A 683 -14.52 -13.76 3.63
N ILE A 684 -14.32 -14.62 2.63
CA ILE A 684 -14.75 -16.03 2.61
C ILE A 684 -14.10 -16.81 3.76
N ALA A 685 -12.79 -16.63 4.00
CA ALA A 685 -12.11 -17.28 5.12
C ALA A 685 -12.67 -16.81 6.48
N LEU A 686 -12.86 -15.50 6.68
CA LEU A 686 -13.48 -14.94 7.89
C LEU A 686 -14.89 -15.47 8.10
N GLU A 687 -15.71 -15.57 7.06
CA GLU A 687 -17.06 -16.16 7.15
C GLU A 687 -16.97 -17.64 7.58
N ALA A 688 -16.11 -18.43 6.94
CA ALA A 688 -15.93 -19.85 7.26
C ALA A 688 -15.35 -20.10 8.66
N GLU A 689 -14.52 -19.20 9.20
CA GLU A 689 -14.05 -19.28 10.59
C GLU A 689 -15.09 -18.72 11.59
N LEU A 690 -15.91 -17.74 11.20
CA LEU A 690 -17.01 -17.22 12.02
C LEU A 690 -18.12 -18.27 12.22
N GLU A 691 -18.31 -19.20 11.27
CA GLU A 691 -19.25 -20.33 11.40
C GLU A 691 -18.76 -21.40 12.37
N ARG A 692 -17.45 -21.68 12.39
CA ARG A 692 -16.80 -22.61 13.35
C ARG A 692 -16.35 -21.93 14.64
N ARG A 693 -16.75 -20.67 14.89
CA ARG A 693 -16.15 -19.87 15.96
C ARG A 693 -16.36 -20.51 17.34
N GLY A 694 -15.25 -20.84 17.99
CA GLY A 694 -15.24 -21.48 19.31
C GLY A 694 -15.06 -22.99 19.30
N THR A 695 -15.04 -23.66 18.13
CA THR A 695 -14.63 -25.07 18.03
C THR A 695 -13.11 -25.19 17.88
N PRO A 696 -12.49 -26.35 18.19
CA PRO A 696 -11.04 -26.56 18.03
C PRO A 696 -10.56 -26.38 16.58
N GLU A 697 -11.41 -26.66 15.60
CA GLU A 697 -11.10 -26.61 14.17
C GLU A 697 -11.20 -25.19 13.58
N CYS A 698 -11.57 -24.19 14.37
CA CYS A 698 -11.47 -22.79 13.98
C CYS A 698 -9.99 -22.38 13.95
N TYR A 699 -9.52 -21.74 12.88
CA TYR A 699 -8.11 -21.40 12.68
C TYR A 699 -7.56 -20.50 13.81
N PHE A 700 -8.41 -19.64 14.40
CA PHE A 700 -8.06 -18.79 15.54
C PHE A 700 -7.81 -19.58 16.84
N ASN A 701 -8.24 -20.84 16.92
CA ASN A 701 -8.02 -21.75 18.05
C ASN A 701 -6.97 -22.82 17.72
N ALA A 702 -6.99 -23.32 16.48
CA ALA A 702 -6.06 -24.34 15.97
C ALA A 702 -4.62 -23.82 15.91
N LEU A 703 -4.38 -22.64 15.31
CA LEU A 703 -3.03 -22.12 15.12
C LEU A 703 -2.30 -21.84 16.46
N PRO A 704 -2.91 -21.22 17.50
CA PRO A 704 -2.28 -21.12 18.82
C PRO A 704 -1.99 -22.48 19.47
N THR A 705 -2.83 -23.49 19.20
CA THR A 705 -2.67 -24.85 19.75
C THR A 705 -1.49 -25.58 19.08
N GLU A 706 -1.32 -25.44 17.76
CA GLU A 706 -0.15 -25.94 17.02
C GLU A 706 1.14 -25.21 17.44
N LEU A 707 1.08 -23.89 17.55
CA LEU A 707 2.24 -23.07 17.90
C LEU A 707 2.68 -23.24 19.37
N LEU A 708 1.79 -23.71 20.26
CA LEU A 708 2.12 -23.99 21.66
C LEU A 708 3.18 -25.10 21.79
N SER A 709 3.04 -26.22 21.07
CA SER A 709 4.05 -27.29 21.12
C SER A 709 5.38 -26.85 20.50
N LYS A 710 5.34 -26.07 19.42
CA LYS A 710 6.52 -25.47 18.78
C LYS A 710 7.23 -24.45 19.67
N ARG A 711 6.47 -23.64 20.44
CA ARG A 711 6.98 -22.73 21.48
C ARG A 711 7.74 -23.52 22.54
N ASP A 712 7.08 -24.50 23.14
CA ASP A 712 7.62 -25.26 24.27
C ASP A 712 8.82 -26.08 23.84
N ARG A 713 8.78 -26.66 22.62
CA ARG A 713 9.91 -27.41 22.06
C ARG A 713 11.13 -26.53 21.75
N LEU A 714 10.94 -25.31 21.25
CA LEU A 714 12.05 -24.38 21.06
C LEU A 714 12.65 -23.94 22.41
N ALA A 715 11.81 -23.71 23.43
CA ALA A 715 12.27 -23.40 24.78
C ALA A 715 13.14 -24.53 25.34
N GLU A 716 12.68 -25.79 25.30
CA GLU A 716 13.45 -26.97 25.72
C GLU A 716 14.84 -27.04 25.06
N LEU A 717 14.92 -26.77 23.75
CA LEU A 717 16.16 -26.84 22.98
C LEU A 717 17.16 -25.74 23.36
N VAL A 718 16.66 -24.53 23.63
CA VAL A 718 17.48 -23.36 24.04
C VAL A 718 17.95 -23.51 25.49
N GLU A 719 17.08 -23.96 26.40
CA GLU A 719 17.41 -24.22 27.79
C GLU A 719 18.38 -25.41 27.96
N SER A 720 18.24 -26.44 27.11
CA SER A 720 19.21 -27.55 27.04
C SER A 720 20.62 -27.10 26.63
N ALA A 721 20.74 -25.93 25.99
CA ALA A 721 22.00 -25.28 25.67
C ALA A 721 22.49 -24.28 26.74
N GLY A 722 21.75 -24.15 27.85
CA GLY A 722 22.13 -23.33 29.01
C GLY A 722 21.71 -21.85 28.94
N LEU A 723 20.82 -21.47 28.02
CA LEU A 723 20.34 -20.10 27.86
C LEU A 723 18.92 -19.91 28.45
N PRO A 724 18.68 -18.90 29.31
CA PRO A 724 17.34 -18.60 29.80
C PRO A 724 16.42 -18.07 28.69
N VAL A 725 15.13 -18.42 28.76
CA VAL A 725 14.11 -17.94 27.82
C VAL A 725 12.96 -17.23 28.56
N TYR A 726 12.41 -16.20 27.93
CA TYR A 726 11.12 -15.63 28.31
C TYR A 726 10.02 -16.26 27.44
N LEU A 727 9.18 -17.08 28.06
CA LEU A 727 8.05 -17.72 27.39
C LEU A 727 6.99 -16.68 27.02
N PRO A 728 6.60 -16.58 25.73
CA PRO A 728 5.57 -15.64 25.30
C PRO A 728 4.19 -16.06 25.79
N ALA A 729 3.40 -15.05 26.18
CA ALA A 729 1.97 -15.16 26.46
C ALA A 729 1.11 -15.08 25.19
N GLY A 730 1.65 -14.50 24.11
CA GLY A 730 1.05 -14.46 22.78
C GLY A 730 2.05 -14.09 21.68
N GLY A 731 1.58 -14.02 20.43
CA GLY A 731 2.44 -13.92 19.25
C GLY A 731 3.21 -15.22 18.97
N TYR A 732 4.24 -15.15 18.12
CA TYR A 732 5.05 -16.32 17.73
C TYR A 732 6.57 -16.06 17.78
N PHE A 733 6.97 -15.10 18.61
CA PHE A 733 8.35 -14.76 18.90
C PHE A 733 8.68 -15.12 20.35
N MET A 734 9.95 -15.43 20.60
CA MET A 734 10.48 -15.76 21.93
C MET A 734 11.77 -14.95 22.16
N ILE A 735 11.97 -14.46 23.39
CA ILE A 735 13.19 -13.75 23.77
C ILE A 735 14.12 -14.71 24.52
N VAL A 736 15.39 -14.74 24.11
CA VAL A 736 16.46 -15.51 24.76
C VAL A 736 17.45 -14.55 25.39
N ASP A 737 17.77 -14.79 26.67
CA ASP A 737 18.80 -14.08 27.41
C ASP A 737 20.19 -14.60 27.00
N ILE A 738 20.99 -13.73 26.38
CA ILE A 738 22.36 -14.06 25.94
C ILE A 738 23.42 -13.56 26.92
N SER A 739 23.03 -13.05 28.10
CA SER A 739 23.95 -12.37 29.03
C SER A 739 25.09 -13.27 29.52
N SER A 740 24.86 -14.58 29.62
CA SER A 740 25.82 -15.61 30.07
C SER A 740 26.86 -16.02 29.02
N LEU A 741 26.71 -15.61 27.76
CA LEU A 741 27.60 -16.03 26.66
C LEU A 741 28.92 -15.23 26.64
N PRO A 742 30.01 -15.79 26.08
CA PRO A 742 31.23 -15.02 25.83
C PRO A 742 30.98 -13.77 24.98
N GLU A 743 31.89 -12.80 25.09
CA GLU A 743 31.83 -11.57 24.29
C GLU A 743 31.98 -11.91 22.79
N PRO A 744 31.03 -11.51 21.92
CA PRO A 744 31.09 -11.83 20.50
C PRO A 744 32.22 -11.05 19.80
N PRO A 745 32.73 -11.55 18.65
CA PRO A 745 33.78 -10.87 17.90
C PRO A 745 33.43 -9.42 17.51
N PRO A 746 34.44 -8.58 17.19
CA PRO A 746 34.24 -7.20 16.76
C PRO A 746 33.29 -7.05 15.56
N ALA A 747 32.76 -5.85 15.36
CA ALA A 747 31.80 -5.56 14.29
C ALA A 747 32.36 -5.92 12.90
N THR A 748 31.50 -6.51 12.07
CA THR A 748 31.79 -6.94 10.69
C THR A 748 30.85 -6.27 9.66
N GLY A 749 30.22 -5.16 10.06
CA GLY A 749 29.29 -4.36 9.23
C GLY A 749 29.89 -3.04 8.74
N SER A 750 29.03 -2.13 8.23
CA SER A 750 29.45 -0.76 7.90
C SER A 750 29.77 0.03 9.18
N PRO A 751 30.73 0.98 9.17
CA PRO A 751 30.91 1.94 10.27
C PRO A 751 29.65 2.75 10.59
N ASP A 752 28.77 2.94 9.60
CA ASP A 752 27.51 3.69 9.72
C ASP A 752 26.34 2.83 10.25
N ASP A 753 26.55 1.54 10.53
CA ASP A 753 25.49 0.67 11.06
C ASP A 753 25.18 1.05 12.53
N PRO A 754 23.99 1.56 12.84
CA PRO A 754 23.70 2.16 14.15
C PRO A 754 23.39 1.13 15.24
N LEU A 755 23.49 -0.17 14.91
CA LEU A 755 23.52 -1.30 15.84
C LEU A 755 24.91 -1.98 15.86
N GLY A 756 25.86 -1.48 15.07
CA GLY A 756 27.13 -2.13 14.70
C GLY A 756 27.90 -2.77 15.85
N GLU A 757 28.07 -2.01 16.93
CA GLU A 757 28.85 -2.35 18.12
C GLU A 757 28.07 -3.04 19.25
N LEU A 758 26.73 -3.11 19.15
CA LEU A 758 25.89 -3.70 20.21
C LEU A 758 26.10 -5.22 20.28
N ARG A 759 26.10 -5.76 21.51
CA ARG A 759 26.48 -7.16 21.79
C ARG A 759 25.59 -8.16 21.05
N ASP A 760 24.26 -8.00 21.12
CA ASP A 760 23.31 -8.84 20.40
C ASP A 760 23.49 -8.76 18.87
N ALA A 761 23.66 -7.57 18.30
CA ALA A 761 23.87 -7.38 16.87
C ALA A 761 25.18 -8.02 16.37
N ARG A 762 26.29 -7.87 17.12
CA ARG A 762 27.55 -8.57 16.83
C ARG A 762 27.40 -10.08 16.92
N LEU A 763 26.72 -10.59 17.95
CA LEU A 763 26.45 -12.03 18.10
C LEU A 763 25.56 -12.57 16.97
N VAL A 764 24.49 -11.88 16.60
CA VAL A 764 23.56 -12.30 15.52
C VAL A 764 24.27 -12.39 14.18
N ARG A 765 25.08 -11.38 13.81
CA ARG A 765 25.88 -11.42 12.57
C ARG A 765 26.86 -12.60 12.58
N TRP A 766 27.55 -12.82 13.70
CA TRP A 766 28.49 -13.94 13.84
C TRP A 766 27.79 -15.31 13.78
N LEU A 767 26.68 -15.50 14.49
CA LEU A 767 25.88 -16.73 14.46
C LEU A 767 25.35 -17.02 13.05
N THR A 768 24.84 -16.00 12.36
CA THR A 768 24.32 -16.13 10.99
C THR A 768 25.43 -16.53 10.02
N ARG A 769 26.63 -15.95 10.15
CA ARG A 769 27.75 -16.17 9.21
C ARG A 769 28.55 -17.44 9.50
N GLU A 770 29.00 -17.63 10.74
CA GLU A 770 29.97 -18.67 11.12
C GLU A 770 29.29 -19.95 11.67
N ARG A 771 28.02 -19.86 12.11
CA ARG A 771 27.24 -21.01 12.61
C ARG A 771 25.97 -21.31 11.78
N GLN A 772 25.64 -20.48 10.79
CA GLN A 772 24.41 -20.58 9.96
C GLN A 772 23.10 -20.50 10.78
N LEU A 773 23.15 -19.87 11.96
CA LEU A 773 22.01 -19.68 12.86
C LEU A 773 21.51 -18.24 12.76
N ALA A 774 20.50 -18.01 11.91
CA ALA A 774 19.87 -16.71 11.77
C ALA A 774 18.92 -16.41 12.94
N THR A 775 19.15 -15.28 13.61
CA THR A 775 18.33 -14.73 14.69
C THR A 775 18.16 -13.22 14.48
N ILE A 776 17.50 -12.50 15.40
CA ILE A 776 17.33 -11.03 15.30
C ILE A 776 17.76 -10.39 16.63
N PRO A 777 18.59 -9.31 16.62
CA PRO A 777 18.93 -8.58 17.84
C PRO A 777 17.69 -7.95 18.45
N CYS A 778 17.58 -7.89 19.79
CA CYS A 778 16.47 -7.17 20.41
C CYS A 778 16.69 -5.65 20.40
N SER A 779 17.94 -5.18 20.33
CA SER A 779 18.31 -3.76 20.25
C SER A 779 17.76 -3.03 19.02
N CYS A 780 17.31 -3.73 17.97
CA CYS A 780 16.63 -3.12 16.83
C CYS A 780 15.16 -2.74 17.10
N PHE A 781 14.59 -3.11 18.25
CA PHE A 781 13.21 -2.78 18.65
C PHE A 781 13.13 -1.65 19.68
N TYR A 782 14.22 -0.89 19.86
CA TYR A 782 14.32 0.25 20.76
C TYR A 782 14.82 1.50 20.00
N GLY A 783 14.32 2.66 20.41
CA GLY A 783 14.82 3.96 20.04
C GLY A 783 16.25 4.17 20.55
N GLN A 784 16.96 5.13 19.94
CA GLN A 784 18.41 5.25 20.05
C GLN A 784 18.99 5.27 21.49
N ALA A 785 18.26 5.87 22.46
CA ALA A 785 18.72 5.96 23.85
C ALA A 785 18.66 4.62 24.60
N ASP A 786 17.60 3.84 24.38
CA ASP A 786 17.25 2.66 25.19
C ASP A 786 17.70 1.33 24.55
N ARG A 787 18.40 1.35 23.41
CA ARG A 787 18.97 0.15 22.76
C ARG A 787 19.82 -0.74 23.65
N HIS A 788 20.50 -0.14 24.64
CA HIS A 788 21.29 -0.84 25.64
C HIS A 788 20.44 -1.79 26.52
N LEU A 789 19.12 -1.57 26.64
CA LEU A 789 18.20 -2.50 27.28
C LEU A 789 17.97 -3.77 26.45
N GLY A 790 18.13 -3.69 25.13
CA GLY A 790 17.98 -4.81 24.19
C GLY A 790 19.25 -5.63 23.98
N GLU A 791 20.45 -5.08 24.22
CA GLU A 791 21.72 -5.66 23.76
C GLU A 791 22.10 -7.03 24.35
N ASN A 792 21.41 -7.46 25.42
CA ASN A 792 21.61 -8.74 26.09
C ASN A 792 20.54 -9.79 25.73
N PHE A 793 19.75 -9.53 24.67
CA PHE A 793 18.65 -10.40 24.25
C PHE A 793 18.62 -10.63 22.73
N ILE A 794 18.22 -11.84 22.30
CA ILE A 794 17.92 -12.14 20.90
C ILE A 794 16.50 -12.67 20.74
N ARG A 795 15.85 -12.32 19.62
CA ARG A 795 14.50 -12.76 19.26
C ARG A 795 14.57 -13.98 18.34
N LEU A 796 13.95 -15.07 18.77
CA LEU A 796 13.69 -16.26 17.95
C LEU A 796 12.24 -16.28 17.45
N CYS A 797 11.95 -17.13 16.46
CA CYS A 797 10.64 -17.28 15.81
C CYS A 797 10.29 -18.76 15.68
N PHE A 798 9.17 -19.20 16.27
CA PHE A 798 8.78 -20.63 16.30
C PHE A 798 7.53 -20.95 15.46
N ILE A 799 6.99 -19.98 14.70
CA ILE A 799 6.11 -20.28 13.56
C ILE A 799 6.97 -20.77 12.38
N LYS A 800 7.48 -22.01 12.54
CA LYS A 800 8.39 -22.69 11.61
C LYS A 800 8.12 -24.20 11.62
N GLU A 801 8.62 -24.88 10.58
CA GLU A 801 8.61 -26.34 10.50
C GLU A 801 9.42 -26.97 11.64
N ASP A 802 9.01 -28.14 12.10
CA ASP A 802 9.66 -28.82 13.23
C ASP A 802 11.12 -29.16 12.92
N GLU A 803 11.42 -29.53 11.67
CA GLU A 803 12.80 -29.73 11.21
C GLU A 803 13.66 -28.46 11.35
N THR A 804 13.08 -27.27 11.14
CA THR A 804 13.80 -25.99 11.29
C THR A 804 14.10 -25.71 12.77
N ILE A 805 13.13 -25.95 13.65
CA ILE A 805 13.28 -25.78 15.11
C ILE A 805 14.35 -26.76 15.64
N GLU A 806 14.28 -28.02 15.23
CA GLU A 806 15.24 -29.07 15.58
C GLU A 806 16.64 -28.82 14.99
N GLN A 807 16.74 -28.31 13.76
CA GLN A 807 18.03 -27.94 13.16
C GLN A 807 18.68 -26.77 13.91
N PHE A 808 17.90 -25.74 14.26
CA PHE A 808 18.37 -24.61 15.07
C PHE A 808 18.87 -25.09 16.44
N GLY A 809 18.07 -25.89 17.15
CA GLY A 809 18.43 -26.46 18.45
C GLY A 809 19.70 -27.32 18.40
N ARG A 810 19.83 -28.21 17.40
CA ARG A 810 21.06 -28.99 17.17
C ARG A 810 22.27 -28.11 16.90
N GLY A 811 22.13 -27.03 16.12
CA GLY A 811 23.21 -26.08 15.85
C GLY A 811 23.67 -25.34 17.10
N LEU A 812 22.71 -24.82 17.89
CA LEU A 812 22.95 -24.13 19.16
C LEU A 812 23.67 -25.05 20.17
N LEU A 813 23.15 -26.28 20.35
CA LEU A 813 23.75 -27.30 21.21
C LEU A 813 25.15 -27.74 20.74
N ASN A 814 25.41 -27.77 19.44
CA ASN A 814 26.74 -28.10 18.91
C ASN A 814 27.75 -26.97 19.06
N TRP A 815 27.31 -25.70 19.06
CA TRP A 815 28.16 -24.56 19.35
C TRP A 815 28.53 -24.48 20.85
N LEU A 816 27.57 -24.71 21.74
CA LEU A 816 27.74 -24.51 23.19
C LEU A 816 28.26 -25.74 23.96
N LYS A 817 28.62 -26.82 23.26
CA LYS A 817 29.31 -27.98 23.86
C LYS A 817 30.75 -27.63 24.28
N PRO A 818 31.21 -28.04 25.48
CA PRO A 818 32.61 -27.91 25.87
C PRO A 818 33.55 -28.57 24.86
N GLY A 819 34.57 -27.83 24.41
CA GLY A 819 35.56 -28.29 23.41
C GLY A 819 35.22 -28.00 21.94
N SER A 820 34.27 -27.10 21.66
CA SER A 820 33.79 -26.78 20.29
C SER A 820 34.34 -25.47 19.70
N CYS A 821 35.47 -24.99 20.22
CA CYS A 821 36.21 -23.79 19.82
C CYS A 821 37.71 -24.12 19.73
#